data_AF-A0A6P1FEE8-F1
#
_entry.id   AF-A0A6P1FEE8-F1
#
_cell.length_a   1.000
_cell.length_b   1.000
_cell.length_c   1.000
_cell.angle_alpha   90.00
_cell.angle_beta   90.00
_cell.angle_gamma   90.00
#
_symmetry.space_group_name_H-M   'P 1'
#
loop_
_entity.id
_entity.type
_entity.pdbx_description
1 polymer ?
#
loop_
_entity_poly.entity_id
_entity_poly.type
_entity_poly.pdbx_seq_one_letter_code
_entity_poly.pdbx_strand_id
1 'polypeptide(L)'
;MSRRAVRGTRAGSVPLSVLFWLGVVSAASGIGRLLTGLEWLGQLAFAAGIVLAVPAVVRVLGAPSVLPPVLAGVTAASVVTAMFVPDRALLFVIPTPNALADGRALAARGFSSIAQQGLPAVADDGIVFLLVAGVVVLAWAVDFFAFFVRLPAAAGIFLAALLAVPAVIDPADVSWQSLVLTSLIYAAILAVSARPKDPAAQRPTLASAAPSVAVVGVVVLAAGALSGAATGYARISSSSSTSGALFNGSINPIVALGADLRRPDPVTVLRYTTESDSPVYLRVLTISEFEGENWAPSETEETAPISAPIAPEGLTESVPRVMEEVEVSVETLRSRWLPVPYPVSSLDGVGGGWLQDVQDGSIRGDGMTRAGDEYEVTTLRLAPDPQQLVNAPVPTGFDRYLALPDDVPEIVGTTASEVTADDANAYDRARSLQAYFRSSEFTYSEDTPAEEGYDGDGVGVLEAFLTVREGYCVTFASAMAVMARQLGIPARLAIGYQPGSAEPSADSEVTTYRVMSSDLHSWPELYFEGVGWLPFEPTPGRGAPASYTLPSATSSSGSVAPQAVPTTAAGEEPEASATPTTNTPTPTAIAGGAVATGMSSAPVVTAWILLAFLFLVPWLLRANQRAGRRRAATRGSTESAWAELLASARDLGIPVERSGTLRAQERALMEALGRDERALEALQGLRWRLEQVRYAPVASGDKTTWAASSRVVAALQASAGIPRRLLATVLPRSVAEALTRIRSSQPEG
;
A
#
# COMPACT_ATOMS: atom_id res chain seq x y z
N MET A 1 9.95 -30.37 41.73
CA MET A 1 10.47 -29.10 41.14
C MET A 1 9.89 -27.91 41.89
N SER A 2 10.73 -27.03 42.46
CA SER A 2 10.31 -26.09 43.51
C SER A 2 9.54 -24.87 42.98
N ARG A 3 8.54 -24.40 43.75
CA ARG A 3 7.73 -23.18 43.52
C ARG A 3 8.57 -21.90 43.25
N ARG A 4 9.88 -21.91 43.52
CA ARG A 4 10.83 -20.82 43.24
C ARG A 4 11.28 -20.75 41.77
N ALA A 5 11.38 -21.88 41.05
CA ALA A 5 11.76 -21.89 39.64
C ALA A 5 10.65 -21.29 38.76
N VAL A 6 9.39 -21.52 39.13
CA VAL A 6 8.19 -21.01 38.44
C VAL A 6 7.99 -19.51 38.65
N ARG A 7 8.44 -18.92 39.77
CA ARG A 7 8.41 -17.46 39.98
C ARG A 7 9.44 -16.68 39.15
N GLY A 8 10.57 -17.32 38.82
CA GLY A 8 11.65 -16.69 38.03
C GLY A 8 11.29 -16.49 36.54
N THR A 9 10.48 -17.39 35.98
CA THR A 9 9.93 -17.30 34.62
C THR A 9 8.78 -16.30 34.50
N ARG A 10 8.04 -16.03 35.58
CA ARG A 10 6.88 -15.11 35.61
C ARG A 10 7.25 -13.62 35.65
N ALA A 11 8.40 -13.25 36.21
CA ALA A 11 8.84 -11.84 36.22
C ALA A 11 9.51 -11.39 34.91
N GLY A 12 9.89 -12.34 34.05
CA GLY A 12 10.49 -12.06 32.73
C GLY A 12 9.47 -11.78 31.63
N SER A 13 8.17 -12.02 31.86
CA SER A 13 7.12 -11.83 30.85
C SER A 13 6.77 -10.36 30.64
N VAL A 14 6.70 -9.55 31.70
CA VAL A 14 6.38 -8.12 31.62
C VAL A 14 7.36 -7.33 30.74
N PRO A 15 8.69 -7.41 30.94
CA PRO A 15 9.61 -6.67 30.07
C PRO A 15 9.56 -7.14 28.62
N LEU A 16 9.27 -8.42 28.37
CA LEU A 16 9.13 -8.95 27.02
C LEU A 16 7.84 -8.46 26.34
N SER A 17 6.71 -8.42 27.07
CA SER A 17 5.46 -7.84 26.57
C SER A 17 5.58 -6.34 26.25
N VAL A 18 6.34 -5.58 27.05
CA VAL A 18 6.66 -4.18 26.75
C VAL A 18 7.49 -4.04 25.47
N LEU A 19 8.48 -4.92 25.28
CA LEU A 19 9.26 -4.93 24.04
C LEU A 19 8.41 -5.29 22.81
N PHE A 20 7.47 -6.23 22.94
CA PHE A 20 6.53 -6.53 21.86
C PHE A 20 5.64 -5.33 21.52
N TRP A 21 5.11 -4.65 22.54
CA TRP A 21 4.33 -3.43 22.33
C TRP A 21 5.13 -2.35 21.61
N LEU A 22 6.35 -2.07 22.07
CA LEU A 22 7.26 -1.12 21.41
C LEU A 22 7.57 -1.55 19.97
N GLY A 23 7.76 -2.85 19.73
CA GLY A 23 8.02 -3.40 18.40
C GLY A 23 6.86 -3.17 17.45
N VAL A 24 5.63 -3.46 17.89
CA VAL A 24 4.41 -3.25 17.11
C VAL A 24 4.21 -1.78 16.77
N VAL A 25 4.34 -0.87 17.76
CA VAL A 25 4.19 0.58 17.53
C VAL A 25 5.28 1.12 16.61
N SER A 26 6.52 0.65 16.78
CA SER A 26 7.65 1.02 15.91
C SER A 26 7.43 0.55 14.47
N ALA A 27 6.99 -0.69 14.28
CA ALA A 27 6.69 -1.21 12.94
C ALA A 27 5.49 -0.49 12.30
N ALA A 28 4.43 -0.23 13.07
CA ALA A 28 3.26 0.54 12.61
C ALA A 28 3.62 1.97 12.19
N SER A 29 4.60 2.61 12.86
CA SER A 29 5.03 3.96 12.50
C SER A 29 5.54 4.08 11.06
N GLY A 30 5.95 2.98 10.43
CA GLY A 30 6.33 2.95 9.02
C GLY A 30 5.16 3.27 8.07
N ILE A 31 3.91 3.03 8.50
CA ILE A 31 2.69 3.37 7.76
C ILE A 31 2.42 4.89 7.81
N GLY A 32 3.06 5.63 8.73
CA GLY A 32 2.78 7.05 8.91
C GLY A 32 3.20 7.99 7.79
N ARG A 33 3.89 7.50 6.76
CA ARG A 33 4.08 8.25 5.50
C ARG A 33 2.93 8.08 4.52
N LEU A 34 2.18 6.97 4.64
CA LEU A 34 1.01 6.67 3.82
C LEU A 34 -0.27 7.34 4.32
N LEU A 35 -0.27 7.84 5.57
CA LEU A 35 -1.46 8.39 6.23
C LEU A 35 -1.19 9.79 6.78
N THR A 36 -2.19 10.66 6.69
CA THR A 36 -2.16 11.98 7.33
C THR A 36 -2.53 11.89 8.81
N GLY A 37 -1.88 12.72 9.63
CA GLY A 37 -2.08 12.76 11.08
C GLY A 37 -1.35 11.66 11.87
N LEU A 38 -1.35 11.79 13.20
CA LEU A 38 -0.73 10.84 14.15
C LEU A 38 -1.74 10.20 15.12
N GLU A 39 -3.01 10.58 15.04
CA GLU A 39 -4.04 10.13 15.97
C GLU A 39 -4.28 8.62 15.86
N TRP A 40 -4.31 8.11 14.62
CA TRP A 40 -4.44 6.68 14.32
C TRP A 40 -3.34 5.84 14.99
N LEU A 41 -2.09 6.35 15.05
CA LEU A 41 -0.97 5.65 15.68
C LEU A 41 -1.15 5.59 17.20
N GLY A 42 -1.68 6.66 17.80
CA GLY A 42 -2.02 6.69 19.23
C GLY A 42 -3.11 5.69 19.59
N GLN A 43 -4.18 5.62 18.79
CA GLN A 43 -5.28 4.67 18.98
C GLN A 43 -4.81 3.21 18.84
N LEU A 44 -4.01 2.93 17.82
CA LEU A 44 -3.38 1.63 17.59
C LEU A 44 -2.44 1.23 18.74
N ALA A 45 -1.60 2.16 19.21
CA ALA A 45 -0.70 1.91 20.34
C ALA A 45 -1.48 1.59 21.62
N PHE A 46 -2.57 2.33 21.88
CA PHE A 46 -3.45 2.07 23.03
C PHE A 46 -4.08 0.67 22.95
N ALA A 47 -4.68 0.33 21.79
CA ALA A 47 -5.33 -0.96 21.58
C ALA A 47 -4.36 -2.14 21.74
N ALA A 48 -3.21 -2.09 21.05
CA ALA A 48 -2.17 -3.10 21.17
C ALA A 48 -1.62 -3.22 22.61
N GLY A 49 -1.51 -2.09 23.31
CA GLY A 49 -1.06 -2.03 24.69
C GLY A 49 -1.97 -2.81 25.64
N ILE A 50 -3.29 -2.61 25.52
CA ILE A 50 -4.28 -3.34 26.35
C ILE A 50 -4.21 -4.84 26.07
N VAL A 51 -4.19 -5.24 24.79
CA VAL A 51 -4.17 -6.64 24.36
C VAL A 51 -2.93 -7.38 24.85
N LEU A 52 -1.77 -6.69 24.93
CA LEU A 52 -0.53 -7.27 25.47
C LEU A 52 -0.44 -7.19 27.00
N ALA A 53 -1.06 -6.20 27.63
CA ALA A 53 -1.02 -5.99 29.08
C ALA A 53 -1.84 -7.04 29.84
N VAL A 54 -3.06 -7.35 29.40
CA VAL A 54 -3.95 -8.32 30.06
C VAL A 54 -3.29 -9.71 30.22
N PRO A 55 -2.80 -10.37 29.16
CA PRO A 55 -2.15 -11.68 29.30
C PRO A 55 -0.84 -11.59 30.09
N ALA A 56 -0.12 -10.47 30.04
CA ALA A 56 1.07 -10.25 30.87
C ALA A 56 0.73 -10.22 32.36
N VAL A 57 -0.33 -9.52 32.77
CA VAL A 57 -0.83 -9.49 34.16
C VAL A 57 -1.29 -10.88 34.59
N VAL A 58 -2.07 -11.58 33.76
CA VAL A 58 -2.56 -12.94 34.05
C VAL A 58 -1.40 -13.92 34.28
N ARG A 59 -0.30 -13.80 33.51
CA ARG A 59 0.92 -14.59 33.73
C ARG A 59 1.63 -14.25 35.05
N VAL A 60 1.63 -12.97 35.45
CA VAL A 60 2.20 -12.53 36.74
C VAL A 60 1.39 -13.08 37.91
N LEU A 61 0.06 -13.05 37.81
CA LEU A 61 -0.86 -13.63 38.80
C LEU A 61 -0.76 -15.16 38.88
N GLY A 62 -0.16 -15.79 37.88
CA GLY A 62 0.21 -17.20 37.92
C GLY A 62 -0.90 -18.16 37.48
N ALA A 63 -1.81 -17.68 36.65
CA ALA A 63 -2.88 -18.47 36.05
C ALA A 63 -2.35 -19.64 35.17
N PRO A 64 -3.21 -20.62 34.83
CA PRO A 64 -2.88 -21.71 33.91
C PRO A 64 -2.42 -21.17 32.54
N SER A 65 -1.55 -21.91 31.84
CA SER A 65 -0.95 -21.47 30.57
C SER A 65 -1.95 -21.24 29.42
N VAL A 66 -3.14 -21.83 29.50
CA VAL A 66 -4.21 -21.67 28.49
C VAL A 66 -4.97 -20.36 28.67
N LEU A 67 -5.00 -19.80 29.89
CA LEU A 67 -5.82 -18.63 30.18
C LEU A 67 -5.31 -17.33 29.52
N PRO A 68 -4.00 -17.00 29.50
CA PRO A 68 -3.50 -15.79 28.84
C PRO A 68 -3.93 -15.63 27.37
N PRO A 69 -3.72 -16.60 26.46
CA PRO A 69 -4.09 -16.42 25.06
C PRO A 69 -5.61 -16.32 24.83
N VAL A 70 -6.41 -17.03 25.64
CA VAL A 70 -7.89 -16.92 25.60
C VAL A 70 -8.31 -15.52 26.04
N LEU A 71 -7.79 -15.02 27.16
CA LEU A 71 -8.10 -13.67 27.64
C LEU A 71 -7.58 -12.59 26.70
N ALA A 72 -6.44 -12.80 26.04
CA ALA A 72 -5.94 -11.89 25.01
C ALA A 72 -6.89 -11.82 23.81
N GLY A 73 -7.46 -12.96 23.37
CA GLY A 73 -8.45 -13.00 22.29
C GLY A 73 -9.77 -12.32 22.66
N VAL A 74 -10.27 -12.56 23.88
CA VAL A 74 -11.45 -11.85 24.41
C VAL A 74 -11.17 -10.34 24.49
N THR A 75 -10.00 -9.95 25.02
CA THR A 75 -9.58 -8.55 25.12
C THR A 75 -9.48 -7.89 23.75
N ALA A 76 -8.94 -8.60 22.75
CA ALA A 76 -8.85 -8.13 21.38
C ALA A 76 -10.23 -7.79 20.79
N ALA A 77 -11.18 -8.72 20.86
CA ALA A 77 -12.55 -8.48 20.39
C ALA A 77 -13.24 -7.35 21.17
N SER A 78 -13.02 -7.30 22.48
CA SER A 78 -13.58 -6.29 23.36
C SER A 78 -13.05 -4.89 23.12
N VAL A 79 -11.74 -4.74 22.88
CA VAL A 79 -11.11 -3.44 22.59
C VAL A 79 -11.60 -2.89 21.25
N VAL A 80 -11.63 -3.72 20.20
CA VAL A 80 -12.14 -3.29 18.88
C VAL A 80 -13.62 -2.90 18.98
N THR A 81 -14.43 -3.69 19.69
CA THR A 81 -15.86 -3.39 19.89
C THR A 81 -16.06 -2.08 20.65
N ALA A 82 -15.33 -1.87 21.74
CA ALA A 82 -15.47 -0.67 22.58
C ALA A 82 -15.00 0.61 21.88
N MET A 83 -14.00 0.53 21.00
CA MET A 83 -13.46 1.71 20.31
C MET A 83 -14.33 2.17 19.14
N PHE A 84 -14.96 1.25 18.41
CA PHE A 84 -15.60 1.58 17.12
C PHE A 84 -17.10 1.33 17.08
N VAL A 85 -17.63 0.44 17.92
CA VAL A 85 -19.07 0.08 17.92
C VAL A 85 -19.62 -0.06 19.35
N PRO A 86 -19.45 0.95 20.23
CA PRO A 86 -19.87 0.84 21.63
C PRO A 86 -21.39 0.79 21.81
N ASP A 87 -22.15 1.52 20.97
CA ASP A 87 -23.58 1.78 21.20
C ASP A 87 -24.49 0.56 21.04
N ARG A 88 -24.06 -0.41 20.23
CA ARG A 88 -24.81 -1.66 20.00
C ARG A 88 -24.16 -2.88 20.65
N ALA A 89 -23.10 -2.68 21.44
CA ALA A 89 -22.43 -3.73 22.17
C ALA A 89 -23.06 -3.97 23.54
N LEU A 90 -23.10 -5.23 23.98
CA LEU A 90 -23.57 -5.56 25.33
C LEU A 90 -22.52 -5.08 26.34
N LEU A 91 -22.94 -4.23 27.29
CA LEU A 91 -22.05 -3.55 28.25
C LEU A 91 -20.92 -2.74 27.58
N PHE A 92 -21.13 -2.23 26.36
CA PHE A 92 -20.14 -1.48 25.56
C PHE A 92 -18.88 -2.28 25.13
N VAL A 93 -18.80 -3.57 25.46
CA VAL A 93 -17.53 -4.33 25.36
C VAL A 93 -17.73 -5.73 24.74
N ILE A 94 -18.93 -6.30 24.81
CA ILE A 94 -19.23 -7.63 24.27
C ILE A 94 -19.93 -7.47 22.91
N PRO A 95 -19.37 -8.01 21.81
CA PRO A 95 -19.97 -7.86 20.49
C PRO A 95 -21.32 -8.60 20.43
N THR A 96 -22.37 -7.86 20.03
CA THR A 96 -23.67 -8.42 19.66
C THR A 96 -23.71 -8.69 18.15
N PRO A 97 -24.67 -9.47 17.63
CA PRO A 97 -24.82 -9.64 16.17
C PRO A 97 -24.95 -8.31 15.42
N ASN A 98 -25.63 -7.32 16.01
CA ASN A 98 -25.76 -5.98 15.44
C ASN A 98 -24.44 -5.21 15.46
N ALA A 99 -23.68 -5.27 16.55
CA ALA A 99 -22.36 -4.67 16.61
C ALA A 99 -21.39 -5.29 15.59
N LEU A 100 -21.54 -6.59 15.31
CA LEU A 100 -20.76 -7.28 14.29
C LEU A 100 -21.15 -6.82 12.88
N ALA A 101 -22.43 -6.56 12.62
CA ALA A 101 -22.90 -5.99 11.36
C ALA A 101 -22.37 -4.56 11.14
N ASP A 102 -22.42 -3.72 12.17
CA ASP A 102 -21.88 -2.35 12.11
C ASP A 102 -20.35 -2.35 11.92
N GLY A 103 -19.64 -3.28 12.57
CA GLY A 103 -18.21 -3.50 12.36
C GLY A 103 -17.87 -3.94 10.94
N ARG A 104 -18.70 -4.81 10.32
CA ARG A 104 -18.55 -5.19 8.90
C ARG A 104 -18.81 -3.99 7.97
N ALA A 105 -19.81 -3.17 8.27
CA ALA A 105 -20.07 -1.95 7.51
C ALA A 105 -18.94 -0.93 7.65
N LEU A 106 -18.32 -0.81 8.83
CA LEU A 106 -17.14 0.04 9.05
C LEU A 106 -15.90 -0.51 8.31
N ALA A 107 -15.72 -1.83 8.30
CA ALA A 107 -14.68 -2.48 7.49
C ALA A 107 -14.88 -2.19 5.99
N ALA A 108 -16.10 -2.35 5.47
CA ALA A 108 -16.43 -2.07 4.07
C ALA A 108 -16.16 -0.60 3.71
N ARG A 109 -16.53 0.34 4.60
CA ARG A 109 -16.18 1.78 4.46
C ARG A 109 -14.66 2.02 4.48
N GLY A 110 -13.93 1.31 5.34
CA GLY A 110 -12.47 1.40 5.37
C GLY A 110 -11.84 0.92 4.07
N PHE A 111 -12.30 -0.21 3.53
CA PHE A 111 -11.83 -0.72 2.25
C PHE A 111 -12.20 0.23 1.10
N SER A 112 -13.44 0.75 1.07
CA SER A 112 -13.84 1.74 0.06
C SER A 112 -13.05 3.04 0.17
N SER A 113 -12.68 3.45 1.38
CA SER A 113 -11.87 4.65 1.61
C SER A 113 -10.42 4.48 1.15
N ILE A 114 -9.77 3.35 1.48
CA ILE A 114 -8.45 2.98 0.94
C ILE A 114 -8.50 2.90 -0.59
N ALA A 115 -9.64 2.46 -1.12
CA ALA A 115 -9.98 2.41 -2.53
C ALA A 115 -10.46 3.74 -3.14
N GLN A 116 -10.45 4.86 -2.45
CA GLN A 116 -10.83 6.14 -3.07
C GLN A 116 -9.75 7.20 -2.89
N GLN A 117 -8.89 7.03 -1.89
CA GLN A 117 -7.89 8.00 -1.54
C GLN A 117 -6.53 7.69 -2.18
N GLY A 118 -5.88 8.73 -2.70
CA GLY A 118 -4.45 8.70 -3.04
C GLY A 118 -3.58 8.79 -1.80
N LEU A 119 -2.30 8.48 -1.95
CA LEU A 119 -1.31 8.63 -0.86
C LEU A 119 -0.78 10.07 -0.82
N PRO A 120 -0.61 10.68 0.37
CA PRO A 120 -0.98 10.18 1.70
C PRO A 120 -2.50 10.26 1.96
N ALA A 121 -3.10 9.17 2.42
CA ALA A 121 -4.54 9.09 2.69
C ALA A 121 -4.93 9.69 4.06
N VAL A 122 -6.12 10.25 4.18
CA VAL A 122 -6.76 10.66 5.43
C VAL A 122 -7.22 9.42 6.21
N ALA A 123 -6.73 9.28 7.44
CA ALA A 123 -7.08 8.17 8.32
C ALA A 123 -8.47 8.36 8.95
N ASP A 124 -9.53 8.17 8.16
CA ASP A 124 -10.91 8.13 8.65
C ASP A 124 -11.21 6.91 9.53
N ASP A 125 -12.37 6.90 10.17
CA ASP A 125 -12.80 5.86 11.10
C ASP A 125 -12.75 4.44 10.50
N GLY A 126 -13.01 4.29 9.20
CA GLY A 126 -12.95 3.01 8.51
C GLY A 126 -11.51 2.51 8.35
N ILE A 127 -10.59 3.37 7.91
CA ILE A 127 -9.16 3.03 7.79
C ILE A 127 -8.58 2.73 9.17
N VAL A 128 -8.89 3.56 10.16
CA VAL A 128 -8.41 3.40 11.54
C VAL A 128 -8.96 2.10 12.15
N PHE A 129 -10.21 1.74 11.88
CA PHE A 129 -10.79 0.45 12.29
C PHE A 129 -9.99 -0.73 11.72
N LEU A 130 -9.69 -0.73 10.42
CA LEU A 130 -8.92 -1.81 9.78
C LEU A 130 -7.52 -1.93 10.35
N LEU A 131 -6.83 -0.80 10.54
CA LEU A 131 -5.48 -0.77 11.13
C LEU A 131 -5.48 -1.30 12.56
N VAL A 132 -6.40 -0.82 13.41
CA VAL A 132 -6.49 -1.25 14.81
C VAL A 132 -6.88 -2.72 14.89
N ALA A 133 -7.87 -3.18 14.12
CA ALA A 133 -8.28 -4.57 14.10
C ALA A 133 -7.13 -5.50 13.67
N GLY A 134 -6.42 -5.15 12.58
CA GLY A 134 -5.27 -5.90 12.10
C GLY A 134 -4.13 -5.96 13.12
N VAL A 135 -3.78 -4.82 13.73
CA VAL A 135 -2.71 -4.76 14.74
C VAL A 135 -3.08 -5.50 16.02
N VAL A 136 -4.33 -5.46 16.46
CA VAL A 136 -4.79 -6.19 17.64
C VAL A 136 -4.65 -7.71 17.42
N VAL A 137 -4.97 -8.21 16.21
CA VAL A 137 -4.76 -9.61 15.84
C VAL A 137 -3.26 -9.96 15.82
N LEU A 138 -2.41 -9.08 15.26
CA LEU A 138 -0.96 -9.27 15.28
C LEU A 138 -0.40 -9.28 16.70
N ALA A 139 -0.84 -8.36 17.57
CA ALA A 139 -0.43 -8.30 18.97
C ALA A 139 -0.83 -9.57 19.73
N TRP A 140 -2.04 -10.08 19.49
CA TRP A 140 -2.49 -11.37 20.01
C TRP A 140 -1.59 -12.52 19.53
N ALA A 141 -1.27 -12.56 18.24
CA ALA A 141 -0.41 -13.59 17.65
C ALA A 141 1.01 -13.55 18.23
N VAL A 142 1.61 -12.36 18.36
CA VAL A 142 2.93 -12.16 18.97
C VAL A 142 2.97 -12.73 20.39
N ASP A 143 1.95 -12.43 21.21
CA ASP A 143 1.84 -12.92 22.58
C ASP A 143 1.62 -14.46 22.65
N PHE A 144 0.76 -14.99 21.77
CA PHE A 144 0.51 -16.42 21.63
C PHE A 144 1.80 -17.18 21.28
N PHE A 145 2.51 -16.76 20.23
CA PHE A 145 3.73 -17.43 19.80
C PHE A 145 4.86 -17.30 20.84
N ALA A 146 5.01 -16.12 21.44
CA ALA A 146 6.08 -15.89 22.41
C ALA A 146 5.94 -16.73 23.68
N PHE A 147 4.72 -16.88 24.21
CA PHE A 147 4.52 -17.47 25.54
C PHE A 147 3.80 -18.82 25.54
N PHE A 148 2.84 -19.04 24.63
CA PHE A 148 2.12 -20.31 24.53
C PHE A 148 2.93 -21.31 23.71
N VAL A 149 3.32 -20.94 22.49
CA VAL A 149 4.18 -21.76 21.61
C VAL A 149 5.65 -21.75 22.07
N ARG A 150 6.05 -20.74 22.85
CA ARG A 150 7.41 -20.54 23.38
C ARG A 150 8.47 -20.27 22.30
N LEU A 151 8.06 -19.59 21.24
CA LEU A 151 8.90 -19.14 20.13
C LEU A 151 8.93 -17.60 20.07
N PRO A 152 9.58 -16.91 21.02
CA PRO A 152 9.63 -15.44 21.02
C PRO A 152 10.36 -14.86 19.79
N ALA A 153 11.22 -15.64 19.13
CA ALA A 153 11.82 -15.26 17.86
C ALA A 153 10.79 -15.13 16.73
N ALA A 154 9.68 -15.89 16.77
CA ALA A 154 8.61 -15.80 15.77
C ALA A 154 7.89 -14.44 15.80
N ALA A 155 8.01 -13.66 16.89
CA ALA A 155 7.50 -12.29 16.94
C ALA A 155 8.04 -11.41 15.80
N GLY A 156 9.26 -11.69 15.32
CA GLY A 156 9.88 -10.96 14.21
C GLY A 156 9.09 -11.09 12.90
N ILE A 157 8.42 -12.23 12.67
CA ILE A 157 7.60 -12.46 11.47
C ILE A 157 6.43 -11.47 11.44
N PHE A 158 5.76 -11.28 12.58
CA PHE A 158 4.62 -10.36 12.68
C PHE A 158 5.05 -8.89 12.60
N LEU A 159 6.21 -8.54 13.16
CA LEU A 159 6.78 -7.19 13.01
C LEU A 159 7.21 -6.92 11.57
N ALA A 160 7.80 -7.91 10.90
CA ALA A 160 8.17 -7.82 9.49
C ALA A 160 6.93 -7.70 8.59
N ALA A 161 5.86 -8.43 8.88
CA ALA A 161 4.60 -8.30 8.15
C ALA A 161 4.05 -6.86 8.21
N LEU A 162 4.14 -6.21 9.36
CA LEU A 162 3.71 -4.81 9.52
C LEU A 162 4.63 -3.82 8.81
N LEU A 163 5.94 -4.08 8.77
CA LEU A 163 6.91 -3.29 7.99
C LEU A 163 6.80 -3.53 6.47
N ALA A 164 6.29 -4.68 6.05
CA ALA A 164 6.12 -5.02 4.64
C ALA A 164 5.00 -4.19 3.99
N VAL A 165 3.98 -3.79 4.75
CA VAL A 165 2.84 -3.00 4.24
C VAL A 165 3.29 -1.76 3.46
N PRO A 166 4.07 -0.81 4.04
CA PRO A 166 4.53 0.34 3.28
C PRO A 166 5.52 -0.02 2.17
N ALA A 167 6.34 -1.05 2.34
CA ALA A 167 7.31 -1.48 1.33
C ALA A 167 6.67 -2.10 0.07
N VAL A 168 5.48 -2.70 0.20
CA VAL A 168 4.71 -3.24 -0.92
C VAL A 168 3.92 -2.15 -1.65
N ILE A 169 3.44 -1.16 -0.90
CA ILE A 169 2.60 -0.08 -1.44
C ILE A 169 3.45 0.98 -2.16
N ASP A 170 4.51 1.47 -1.52
CA ASP A 170 5.44 2.44 -2.11
C ASP A 170 6.89 2.10 -1.70
N PRO A 171 7.60 1.31 -2.52
CA PRO A 171 8.97 0.90 -2.23
C PRO A 171 9.96 2.08 -2.11
N ALA A 172 9.67 3.22 -2.76
CA ALA A 172 10.56 4.37 -2.80
C ALA A 172 10.52 5.17 -1.48
N ASP A 173 9.43 5.08 -0.72
CA ASP A 173 9.19 5.94 0.44
C ASP A 173 9.18 5.19 1.79
N VAL A 174 9.87 4.05 1.87
CA VAL A 174 9.99 3.26 3.10
C VAL A 174 10.74 4.03 4.20
N SER A 175 10.11 4.16 5.37
CA SER A 175 10.71 4.79 6.56
C SER A 175 11.88 3.97 7.11
N TRP A 176 13.10 4.35 6.73
CA TRP A 176 14.33 3.74 7.26
C TRP A 176 14.43 3.87 8.78
N GLN A 177 13.86 4.92 9.38
CA GLN A 177 13.83 5.12 10.83
C GLN A 177 13.04 4.00 11.54
N SER A 178 11.85 3.70 11.02
CA SER A 178 10.97 2.66 11.56
C SER A 178 11.60 1.27 11.40
N LEU A 179 12.31 1.03 10.29
CA LEU A 179 13.04 -0.21 10.06
C LEU A 179 14.18 -0.40 11.06
N VAL A 180 15.03 0.61 11.26
CA VAL A 180 16.15 0.56 12.21
C VAL A 180 15.64 0.38 13.65
N LEU A 181 14.64 1.17 14.05
CA LEU A 181 14.08 1.10 15.41
C LEU A 181 13.46 -0.27 15.69
N THR A 182 12.67 -0.80 14.75
CA THR A 182 12.05 -2.12 14.89
C THR A 182 13.10 -3.23 14.95
N SER A 183 14.17 -3.12 14.16
CA SER A 183 15.29 -4.07 14.17
C SER A 183 16.03 -4.08 15.52
N LEU A 184 16.28 -2.90 16.10
CA LEU A 184 16.88 -2.78 17.43
C LEU A 184 15.99 -3.37 18.53
N ILE A 185 14.68 -3.14 18.46
CA ILE A 185 13.71 -3.72 19.40
C ILE A 185 13.65 -5.24 19.25
N TYR A 186 13.66 -5.76 18.02
CA TYR A 186 13.68 -7.19 17.78
C TYR A 186 14.96 -7.85 18.30
N ALA A 187 16.12 -7.21 18.12
CA ALA A 187 17.36 -7.66 18.73
C ALA A 187 17.28 -7.69 20.27
N ALA A 188 16.61 -6.69 20.88
CA ALA A 188 16.37 -6.68 22.33
C ALA A 188 15.43 -7.82 22.77
N ILE A 189 14.38 -8.14 22.01
CA ILE A 189 13.48 -9.27 22.24
C ILE A 189 14.28 -10.59 22.24
N LEU A 190 15.13 -10.80 21.25
CA LEU A 190 15.98 -11.98 21.14
C LEU A 190 16.99 -12.07 22.29
N ALA A 191 17.64 -10.97 22.65
CA ALA A 191 18.58 -10.91 23.76
C ALA A 191 17.93 -11.21 25.12
N VAL A 192 16.69 -10.75 25.33
CA VAL A 192 15.92 -11.07 26.56
C VAL A 192 15.49 -12.53 26.57
N SER A 193 15.21 -13.10 25.39
CA SER A 193 14.70 -14.45 25.20
C SER A 193 15.77 -15.54 25.20
N ALA A 194 16.99 -15.26 24.73
CA ALA A 194 18.11 -16.21 24.59
C ALA A 194 18.85 -16.55 25.90
N ARG A 195 18.28 -16.21 27.08
CA ARG A 195 18.97 -16.41 28.36
C ARG A 195 19.11 -17.90 28.69
N PRO A 196 20.34 -18.43 28.86
CA PRO A 196 20.55 -19.84 29.22
C PRO A 196 19.91 -20.16 30.57
N LYS A 197 19.22 -21.31 30.64
CA LYS A 197 18.59 -21.83 31.87
C LYS A 197 19.61 -22.39 32.87
N ASP A 198 20.82 -22.74 32.43
CA ASP A 198 21.90 -23.24 33.28
C ASP A 198 23.19 -22.43 33.12
N PRO A 199 23.71 -21.80 34.19
CA PRO A 199 24.98 -21.06 34.16
C PRO A 199 26.22 -21.98 34.21
N ALA A 200 26.04 -23.31 34.28
CA ALA A 200 27.13 -24.28 34.39
C ALA A 200 27.58 -24.88 33.04
N ALA A 201 26.83 -24.67 31.96
CA ALA A 201 27.15 -25.21 30.65
C ALA A 201 27.56 -24.08 29.67
N GLN A 202 28.85 -24.11 29.33
CA GLN A 202 29.49 -23.59 28.12
C GLN A 202 30.08 -22.17 28.11
N ARG A 203 31.34 -22.15 27.63
CA ARG A 203 32.15 -21.00 27.23
C ARG A 203 31.49 -20.30 26.03
N PRO A 204 31.55 -18.96 25.92
CA PRO A 204 31.03 -18.24 24.76
C PRO A 204 31.87 -18.62 23.54
N THR A 205 31.29 -19.37 22.61
CA THR A 205 31.87 -19.57 21.27
C THR A 205 31.20 -18.60 20.31
N LEU A 206 31.92 -18.16 19.27
CA LEU A 206 31.40 -17.29 18.20
C LEU A 206 30.12 -17.83 17.53
N ALA A 207 29.79 -19.11 17.73
CA ALA A 207 28.51 -19.73 17.36
C ALA A 207 27.29 -19.16 18.11
N SER A 208 27.46 -18.49 19.27
CA SER A 208 26.35 -17.81 19.96
C SER A 208 26.00 -16.44 19.37
N ALA A 209 26.77 -15.95 18.39
CA ALA A 209 26.49 -14.74 17.60
C ALA A 209 25.75 -15.04 16.29
N ALA A 210 25.53 -16.32 15.96
CA ALA A 210 24.74 -16.76 14.81
C ALA A 210 23.30 -16.20 14.72
N PRO A 211 22.60 -15.83 15.82
CA PRO A 211 21.26 -15.26 15.69
C PRO A 211 21.27 -13.90 14.98
N SER A 212 22.33 -13.09 15.08
CA SER A 212 22.31 -11.70 14.61
C SER A 212 22.43 -11.58 13.08
N VAL A 213 23.16 -12.48 12.42
CA VAL A 213 23.32 -12.51 10.95
C VAL A 213 22.15 -13.24 10.29
N ALA A 214 21.62 -14.28 10.94
CA ALA A 214 20.40 -14.95 10.51
C ALA A 214 19.16 -14.04 10.62
N VAL A 215 19.15 -13.07 11.53
CA VAL A 215 18.03 -12.13 11.73
C VAL A 215 17.93 -11.11 10.60
N VAL A 216 19.04 -10.58 10.10
CA VAL A 216 19.04 -9.71 8.91
C VAL A 216 18.71 -10.53 7.67
N GLY A 217 19.27 -11.74 7.55
CA GLY A 217 18.98 -12.65 6.44
C GLY A 217 17.53 -13.09 6.37
N VAL A 218 16.88 -13.42 7.50
CA VAL A 218 15.47 -13.84 7.55
C VAL A 218 14.53 -12.66 7.38
N VAL A 219 14.85 -11.45 7.86
CA VAL A 219 14.02 -10.26 7.59
C VAL A 219 14.14 -9.82 6.14
N VAL A 220 15.32 -9.90 5.52
CA VAL A 220 15.52 -9.60 4.09
C VAL A 220 14.95 -10.69 3.19
N LEU A 221 15.09 -11.97 3.56
CA LEU A 221 14.48 -13.09 2.82
C LEU A 221 12.98 -13.17 3.04
N ALA A 222 12.44 -12.81 4.21
CA ALA A 222 11.00 -12.67 4.42
C ALA A 222 10.48 -11.41 3.74
N ALA A 223 11.19 -10.29 3.72
CA ALA A 223 10.81 -9.12 2.92
C ALA A 223 10.86 -9.42 1.42
N GLY A 224 11.85 -10.19 0.95
CA GLY A 224 11.96 -10.62 -0.44
C GLY A 224 10.95 -11.71 -0.84
N ALA A 225 10.68 -12.67 0.05
CA ALA A 225 9.71 -13.74 -0.18
C ALA A 225 8.26 -13.28 0.04
N LEU A 226 7.99 -12.37 0.99
CA LEU A 226 6.72 -11.66 1.07
C LEU A 226 6.60 -10.63 -0.04
N SER A 227 7.66 -10.01 -0.55
CA SER A 227 7.58 -9.22 -1.79
C SER A 227 7.20 -10.12 -2.96
N GLY A 228 7.79 -11.32 -3.08
CA GLY A 228 7.42 -12.33 -4.09
C GLY A 228 6.01 -12.92 -3.95
N ALA A 229 5.56 -13.19 -2.72
CA ALA A 229 4.23 -13.73 -2.44
C ALA A 229 3.14 -12.64 -2.42
N ALA A 230 3.47 -11.42 -1.98
CA ALA A 230 2.61 -10.24 -2.12
C ALA A 230 2.57 -9.78 -3.57
N THR A 231 3.58 -9.98 -4.41
CA THR A 231 3.42 -9.82 -5.87
C THR A 231 2.48 -10.87 -6.47
N GLY A 232 2.14 -11.95 -5.75
CA GLY A 232 1.08 -12.89 -6.11
C GLY A 232 -0.29 -12.54 -5.53
N TYR A 233 -0.34 -12.05 -4.29
CA TYR A 233 -1.59 -11.72 -3.57
C TYR A 233 -2.08 -10.28 -3.78
N ALA A 234 -1.19 -9.31 -3.96
CA ALA A 234 -1.54 -7.93 -4.32
C ALA A 234 -2.08 -7.81 -5.75
N ARG A 235 -1.77 -8.79 -6.62
CA ARG A 235 -2.45 -8.92 -7.93
C ARG A 235 -3.97 -9.18 -7.79
N ILE A 236 -4.46 -9.55 -6.61
CA ILE A 236 -5.87 -9.88 -6.37
C ILE A 236 -6.60 -8.79 -5.57
N SER A 237 -5.91 -7.79 -4.97
CA SER A 237 -6.56 -6.87 -4.00
C SER A 237 -6.22 -5.37 -4.10
N SER A 238 -5.41 -4.90 -5.05
CA SER A 238 -5.10 -3.46 -5.18
C SER A 238 -5.91 -2.71 -6.23
N SER A 239 -7.02 -3.27 -6.72
CA SER A 239 -7.75 -2.76 -7.89
C SER A 239 -8.82 -1.71 -7.58
N SER A 240 -8.63 -0.80 -6.62
CA SER A 240 -9.77 0.03 -6.21
C SER A 240 -9.57 1.54 -6.01
N SER A 241 -8.38 2.08 -5.69
CA SER A 241 -8.15 3.56 -5.56
C SER A 241 -7.52 4.28 -6.72
N THR A 242 -6.98 3.58 -7.71
CA THR A 242 -6.21 4.19 -8.78
C THR A 242 -6.84 3.83 -10.12
N SER A 243 -7.29 4.84 -10.88
CA SER A 243 -7.73 4.70 -12.27
C SER A 243 -6.54 4.23 -13.13
N GLY A 244 -6.75 3.17 -13.93
CA GLY A 244 -5.69 2.58 -14.77
C GLY A 244 -5.16 1.21 -14.33
N ALA A 245 -5.83 0.50 -13.42
CA ALA A 245 -5.54 -0.91 -13.11
C ALA A 245 -5.50 -1.79 -14.38
N LEU A 246 -6.34 -1.44 -15.35
CA LEU A 246 -6.40 -1.90 -16.73
C LEU A 246 -5.05 -1.93 -17.46
N PHE A 247 -4.24 -0.90 -17.24
CA PHE A 247 -3.06 -0.59 -18.03
C PHE A 247 -1.77 -0.82 -17.23
N ASN A 248 -1.81 -1.76 -16.27
CA ASN A 248 -0.64 -2.19 -15.49
C ASN A 248 -0.09 -3.57 -15.92
N GLY A 249 -0.71 -4.21 -16.90
CA GLY A 249 -0.15 -5.36 -17.64
C GLY A 249 -0.28 -6.74 -16.96
N SER A 250 -1.27 -6.96 -16.08
CA SER A 250 -1.46 -8.27 -15.43
C SER A 250 -2.90 -8.76 -15.29
N ILE A 251 -3.87 -8.08 -15.90
CA ILE A 251 -5.30 -8.40 -15.83
C ILE A 251 -5.86 -8.28 -17.26
N ASN A 252 -6.82 -9.13 -17.62
CA ASN A 252 -7.55 -9.00 -18.90
C ASN A 252 -8.12 -7.56 -18.99
N PRO A 253 -7.71 -6.75 -20.00
CA PRO A 253 -8.09 -5.35 -20.10
C PRO A 253 -9.59 -5.15 -20.32
N ILE A 254 -10.34 -6.20 -20.62
CA ILE A 254 -11.79 -6.13 -20.79
C ILE A 254 -12.54 -6.33 -19.47
N VAL A 255 -12.09 -7.27 -18.62
CA VAL A 255 -12.71 -7.51 -17.31
C VAL A 255 -12.51 -6.30 -16.39
N ALA A 256 -11.33 -5.68 -16.44
CA ALA A 256 -11.07 -4.48 -15.64
C ALA A 256 -11.80 -3.23 -16.19
N LEU A 257 -12.24 -3.24 -17.46
CA LEU A 257 -12.94 -2.14 -18.11
C LEU A 257 -14.38 -2.07 -17.62
N GLY A 258 -15.07 -3.21 -17.53
CA GLY A 258 -16.39 -3.30 -16.90
C GLY A 258 -16.38 -2.88 -15.42
N ALA A 259 -15.33 -3.23 -14.68
CA ALA A 259 -15.18 -2.84 -13.27
C ALA A 259 -14.96 -1.33 -13.08
N ASP A 260 -14.16 -0.68 -13.93
CA ASP A 260 -13.92 0.78 -13.88
C ASP A 260 -15.17 1.58 -14.31
N LEU A 261 -15.95 1.07 -15.27
CA LEU A 261 -17.21 1.68 -15.72
C LEU A 261 -18.28 1.66 -14.63
N ARG A 262 -18.43 0.54 -13.90
CA ARG A 262 -19.41 0.39 -12.80
C ARG A 262 -18.99 1.07 -11.50
N ARG A 263 -17.97 1.93 -11.52
CA ARG A 263 -17.53 2.65 -10.33
C ARG A 263 -18.61 3.65 -9.89
N PRO A 264 -19.03 3.65 -8.61
CA PRO A 264 -20.09 4.53 -8.13
C PRO A 264 -19.71 6.03 -8.16
N ASP A 265 -18.42 6.36 -8.05
CA ASP A 265 -17.92 7.73 -8.05
C ASP A 265 -16.82 7.89 -9.14
N PRO A 266 -17.18 8.35 -10.35
CA PRO A 266 -16.20 8.61 -11.41
C PRO A 266 -15.20 9.72 -11.01
N VAL A 267 -13.93 9.53 -11.35
CA VAL A 267 -12.86 10.50 -11.07
C VAL A 267 -12.30 11.09 -12.36
N THR A 268 -11.74 12.29 -12.30
CA THR A 268 -11.02 12.87 -13.45
C THR A 268 -9.72 12.13 -13.67
N VAL A 269 -9.59 11.50 -14.83
CA VAL A 269 -8.41 10.72 -15.20
C VAL A 269 -7.34 11.62 -15.80
N LEU A 270 -7.75 12.47 -16.73
CA LEU A 270 -6.90 13.42 -17.44
C LEU A 270 -7.74 14.57 -17.99
N ARG A 271 -7.04 15.58 -18.48
CA ARG A 271 -7.57 16.67 -19.28
C ARG A 271 -6.80 16.73 -20.57
N TYR A 272 -7.44 17.09 -21.66
CA TYR A 272 -6.72 17.41 -22.88
C TYR A 272 -7.24 18.68 -23.52
N THR A 273 -6.37 19.33 -24.27
CA THR A 273 -6.61 20.62 -24.89
C THR A 273 -6.25 20.51 -26.36
N THR A 274 -7.14 20.96 -27.24
CA THR A 274 -6.94 20.88 -28.69
C THR A 274 -7.55 22.08 -29.42
N GLU A 275 -6.95 22.43 -30.55
CA GLU A 275 -7.47 23.39 -31.54
C GLU A 275 -8.42 22.73 -32.55
N SER A 276 -8.61 21.40 -32.49
CA SER A 276 -9.48 20.70 -33.42
C SER A 276 -10.95 21.09 -33.22
N ASP A 277 -11.65 21.27 -34.35
CA ASP A 277 -13.11 21.45 -34.37
C ASP A 277 -13.87 20.18 -33.95
N SER A 278 -13.17 19.06 -33.69
CA SER A 278 -13.75 17.76 -33.34
C SER A 278 -13.15 17.19 -32.05
N PRO A 279 -13.99 16.69 -31.12
CA PRO A 279 -13.51 16.00 -29.93
C PRO A 279 -12.69 14.74 -30.29
N VAL A 280 -11.64 14.44 -29.53
CA VAL A 280 -10.65 13.41 -29.89
C VAL A 280 -10.75 12.17 -29.00
N TYR A 281 -10.74 10.98 -29.60
CA TYR A 281 -10.59 9.73 -28.85
C TYR A 281 -9.14 9.53 -28.43
N LEU A 282 -8.94 9.14 -27.18
CA LEU A 282 -7.61 8.90 -26.62
C LEU A 282 -7.42 7.39 -26.46
N ARG A 283 -6.73 6.78 -27.41
CA ARG A 283 -6.41 5.35 -27.39
C ARG A 283 -5.28 5.09 -26.41
N VAL A 284 -5.43 4.04 -25.60
CA VAL A 284 -4.39 3.62 -24.65
C VAL A 284 -3.75 2.32 -25.10
N LEU A 285 -4.57 1.35 -25.53
CA LEU A 285 -4.10 0.02 -25.94
C LEU A 285 -4.93 -0.48 -27.13
N THR A 286 -4.30 -1.29 -27.97
CA THR A 286 -4.97 -2.07 -29.00
C THR A 286 -4.90 -3.55 -28.64
N ILE A 287 -6.00 -4.27 -28.84
CA ILE A 287 -6.09 -5.72 -28.67
C ILE A 287 -6.50 -6.32 -30.01
N SER A 288 -5.81 -7.37 -30.44
CA SER A 288 -5.92 -7.88 -31.80
C SER A 288 -5.92 -9.41 -31.88
N GLU A 289 -5.45 -10.11 -30.86
CA GLU A 289 -5.51 -11.57 -30.82
C GLU A 289 -6.84 -12.00 -30.22
N PHE A 290 -7.51 -12.95 -30.87
CA PHE A 290 -8.78 -13.51 -30.43
C PHE A 290 -8.63 -15.02 -30.33
N GLU A 291 -8.30 -15.52 -29.14
CA GLU A 291 -8.06 -16.94 -28.87
C GLU A 291 -9.16 -17.51 -27.98
N GLY A 292 -10.11 -18.24 -28.58
CA GLY A 292 -11.13 -19.12 -27.96
C GLY A 292 -12.07 -18.52 -26.91
N GLU A 293 -11.53 -17.93 -25.84
CA GLU A 293 -12.30 -17.45 -24.70
C GLU A 293 -12.19 -15.94 -24.47
N ASN A 294 -11.19 -15.19 -24.99
CA ASN A 294 -11.08 -13.72 -24.83
C ASN A 294 -10.21 -13.04 -25.92
N TRP A 295 -10.36 -11.73 -26.09
CA TRP A 295 -9.38 -10.88 -26.78
C TRP A 295 -8.15 -10.65 -25.90
N ALA A 296 -6.98 -10.63 -26.54
CA ALA A 296 -5.71 -10.37 -25.89
C ALA A 296 -4.94 -9.22 -26.58
N PRO A 297 -4.14 -8.46 -25.80
CA PRO A 297 -3.12 -7.58 -26.37
C PRO A 297 -2.17 -8.40 -27.23
N SER A 298 -1.75 -7.86 -28.37
CA SER A 298 -0.68 -8.47 -29.15
C SER A 298 0.63 -8.47 -28.38
N GLU A 299 1.43 -9.53 -28.53
CA GLU A 299 2.81 -9.50 -28.02
C GLU A 299 3.59 -8.40 -28.74
N THR A 300 4.15 -7.44 -27.99
CA THR A 300 5.03 -6.41 -28.54
C THR A 300 6.32 -7.05 -29.05
N GLU A 301 6.44 -7.21 -30.37
CA GLU A 301 7.63 -7.77 -31.00
C GLU A 301 8.75 -6.73 -31.17
N GLU A 302 8.38 -5.47 -31.49
CA GLU A 302 9.32 -4.40 -31.78
C GLU A 302 8.81 -3.04 -31.28
N THR A 303 9.73 -2.23 -30.74
CA THR A 303 9.41 -0.88 -30.27
C THR A 303 10.39 0.13 -30.86
N ALA A 304 9.91 1.35 -31.11
CA ALA A 304 10.68 2.44 -31.68
C ALA A 304 10.56 3.73 -30.84
N PRO A 305 11.58 4.61 -30.88
CA PRO A 305 11.46 5.96 -30.34
C PRO A 305 10.40 6.78 -31.08
N ILE A 306 9.68 7.62 -30.35
CA ILE A 306 8.50 8.38 -30.84
C ILE A 306 8.91 9.62 -31.66
N SER A 307 10.22 9.87 -31.82
CA SER A 307 10.79 10.99 -32.57
C SER A 307 10.90 10.74 -34.08
N ALA A 308 10.54 9.54 -34.56
CA ALA A 308 10.42 9.23 -35.98
C ALA A 308 8.95 8.91 -36.27
N PRO A 309 8.26 9.66 -37.16
CA PRO A 309 6.88 9.36 -37.49
C PRO A 309 6.80 7.97 -38.12
N ILE A 310 6.15 7.04 -37.42
CA ILE A 310 5.81 5.74 -38.00
C ILE A 310 4.61 5.99 -38.90
N ALA A 311 4.81 5.83 -40.21
CA ALA A 311 3.69 5.87 -41.15
C ALA A 311 2.70 4.76 -40.74
N PRO A 312 1.42 5.09 -40.50
CA PRO A 312 0.41 4.09 -40.22
C PRO A 312 0.39 3.06 -41.34
N GLU A 313 0.34 1.78 -40.97
CA GLU A 313 0.31 0.69 -41.94
C GLU A 313 -0.82 0.91 -42.96
N GLY A 314 -0.52 0.79 -44.24
CA GLY A 314 -1.50 0.97 -45.33
C GLY A 314 -1.86 2.40 -45.72
N LEU A 315 -1.41 3.43 -44.98
CA LEU A 315 -1.76 4.81 -45.29
C LEU A 315 -0.97 5.32 -46.50
N THR A 316 -1.67 5.67 -47.58
CA THR A 316 -1.05 6.27 -48.77
C THR A 316 -1.07 7.80 -48.71
N GLU A 317 -0.15 8.45 -49.44
CA GLU A 317 -0.11 9.93 -49.56
C GLU A 317 -1.37 10.54 -50.19
N SER A 318 -2.20 9.72 -50.84
CA SER A 318 -3.42 10.17 -51.52
C SER A 318 -4.60 10.47 -50.58
N VAL A 319 -4.49 10.10 -49.30
CA VAL A 319 -5.53 10.34 -48.30
C VAL A 319 -5.34 11.73 -47.68
N PRO A 320 -6.36 12.61 -47.73
CA PRO A 320 -6.30 13.89 -47.03
C PRO A 320 -6.04 13.71 -45.54
N ARG A 321 -5.07 14.48 -45.02
CA ARG A 321 -4.61 14.45 -43.62
C ARG A 321 -4.53 15.86 -43.07
N VAL A 322 -4.98 16.02 -41.83
CA VAL A 322 -4.84 17.25 -41.06
C VAL A 322 -3.98 16.94 -39.84
N MET A 323 -2.94 17.73 -39.63
CA MET A 323 -2.14 17.65 -38.40
C MET A 323 -2.91 18.35 -37.28
N GLU A 324 -3.00 17.70 -36.14
CA GLU A 324 -3.65 18.25 -34.95
C GLU A 324 -2.72 18.12 -33.77
N GLU A 325 -2.69 19.16 -32.95
CA GLU A 325 -1.96 19.20 -31.69
C GLU A 325 -2.94 18.96 -30.53
N VAL A 326 -2.55 18.06 -29.64
CA VAL A 326 -3.32 17.68 -28.45
C VAL A 326 -2.38 17.70 -27.26
N GLU A 327 -2.59 18.67 -26.37
CA GLU A 327 -1.90 18.73 -25.09
C GLU A 327 -2.68 17.90 -24.05
N VAL A 328 -2.02 17.00 -23.35
CA VAL A 328 -2.64 16.13 -22.34
C VAL A 328 -2.01 16.39 -20.98
N SER A 329 -2.86 16.60 -19.97
CA SER A 329 -2.48 16.73 -18.56
C SER A 329 -3.10 15.59 -17.75
N VAL A 330 -2.25 14.75 -17.15
CA VAL A 330 -2.65 13.58 -16.37
C VAL A 330 -3.02 13.99 -14.95
N GLU A 331 -4.22 13.63 -14.49
CA GLU A 331 -4.70 13.97 -13.15
C GLU A 331 -4.55 12.77 -12.20
N THR A 332 -5.26 11.68 -12.48
CA THR A 332 -5.27 10.49 -11.61
C THR A 332 -4.81 9.22 -12.30
N LEU A 333 -4.65 9.22 -13.63
CA LEU A 333 -4.26 8.03 -14.38
C LEU A 333 -2.91 7.47 -13.88
N ARG A 334 -2.88 6.16 -13.63
CA ARG A 334 -1.64 5.38 -13.50
C ARG A 334 -1.66 4.28 -14.55
N SER A 335 -0.93 4.51 -15.63
CA SER A 335 -0.89 3.60 -16.77
C SER A 335 0.55 3.42 -17.25
N ARG A 336 0.89 2.19 -17.66
CA ARG A 336 2.14 1.91 -18.43
C ARG A 336 2.00 2.25 -19.90
N TRP A 337 0.80 2.59 -20.36
CA TRP A 337 0.51 3.02 -21.72
C TRP A 337 -0.02 4.45 -21.74
N LEU A 338 0.43 5.29 -22.66
CA LEU A 338 -0.07 6.66 -22.76
C LEU A 338 -1.40 6.71 -23.50
N PRO A 339 -2.41 7.40 -22.95
CA PRO A 339 -3.57 7.83 -23.72
C PRO A 339 -3.13 8.83 -24.79
N VAL A 340 -3.25 8.44 -26.06
CA VAL A 340 -2.91 9.28 -27.20
C VAL A 340 -3.96 9.15 -28.31
N PRO A 341 -4.22 10.23 -29.07
CA PRO A 341 -4.90 10.10 -30.34
C PRO A 341 -4.10 9.17 -31.27
N TYR A 342 -4.79 8.49 -32.19
CA TYR A 342 -4.13 7.69 -33.22
C TYR A 342 -4.47 8.20 -34.61
N PRO A 343 -3.49 8.21 -35.55
CA PRO A 343 -2.07 7.88 -35.38
C PRO A 343 -1.19 9.04 -34.91
N VAL A 344 -0.24 8.71 -34.02
CA VAL A 344 0.76 9.64 -33.47
C VAL A 344 1.88 9.89 -34.48
N SER A 345 2.18 11.17 -34.72
CA SER A 345 3.31 11.63 -35.54
C SER A 345 4.52 12.04 -34.69
N SER A 346 4.29 12.69 -33.55
CA SER A 346 5.33 13.08 -32.58
C SER A 346 4.76 13.17 -31.18
N LEU A 347 5.63 12.97 -30.18
CA LEU A 347 5.30 13.09 -28.76
C LEU A 347 6.43 13.83 -28.04
N ASP A 348 6.07 14.90 -27.34
CA ASP A 348 6.97 15.72 -26.54
C ASP A 348 6.51 15.82 -25.09
N GLY A 349 7.44 16.10 -24.16
CA GLY A 349 7.13 16.37 -22.74
C GLY A 349 7.11 15.15 -21.80
N VAL A 350 6.89 13.92 -22.29
CA VAL A 350 6.63 12.75 -21.43
C VAL A 350 7.86 12.13 -20.72
N GLY A 351 9.06 12.69 -20.96
CA GLY A 351 10.33 12.18 -20.44
C GLY A 351 10.90 10.99 -21.21
N GLY A 352 12.03 10.44 -20.74
CA GLY A 352 12.69 9.28 -21.38
C GLY A 352 12.08 7.94 -20.97
N GLY A 353 12.18 6.92 -21.83
CA GLY A 353 11.74 5.55 -21.54
C GLY A 353 10.34 5.19 -22.02
N TRP A 354 9.72 6.05 -22.84
CA TRP A 354 8.49 5.76 -23.58
C TRP A 354 8.83 5.39 -25.01
N LEU A 355 8.28 4.26 -25.46
CA LEU A 355 8.52 3.70 -26.78
C LEU A 355 7.19 3.36 -27.43
N GLN A 356 7.10 3.58 -28.74
CA GLN A 356 5.94 3.22 -29.54
C GLN A 356 6.07 1.77 -30.01
N ASP A 357 5.01 0.99 -29.86
CA ASP A 357 4.88 -0.32 -30.49
C ASP A 357 4.75 -0.12 -32.01
N VAL A 358 5.64 -0.77 -32.77
CA VAL A 358 5.70 -0.59 -34.23
C VAL A 358 4.49 -1.20 -34.93
N GLN A 359 3.84 -2.19 -34.33
CA GLN A 359 2.73 -2.92 -34.94
C GLN A 359 1.40 -2.19 -34.75
N ASP A 360 1.06 -1.83 -33.52
CA ASP A 360 -0.25 -1.24 -33.22
C ASP A 360 -0.22 0.28 -33.02
N GLY A 361 0.96 0.86 -32.77
CA GLY A 361 1.16 2.29 -32.52
C GLY A 361 0.81 2.74 -31.10
N SER A 362 0.56 1.82 -30.16
CA SER A 362 0.41 2.12 -28.73
C SER A 362 1.74 2.57 -28.14
N ILE A 363 1.71 3.43 -27.11
CA ILE A 363 2.94 3.99 -26.52
C ILE A 363 3.11 3.45 -25.11
N ARG A 364 4.19 2.70 -24.88
CA ARG A 364 4.48 1.99 -23.64
C ARG A 364 5.71 2.56 -22.94
N GLY A 365 5.61 2.72 -21.62
CA GLY A 365 6.69 3.22 -20.75
C GLY A 365 7.36 2.12 -19.92
N ASP A 366 8.61 2.38 -19.55
CA ASP A 366 9.30 1.64 -18.47
C ASP A 366 8.72 1.95 -17.07
N GLY A 367 8.09 3.11 -16.94
CA GLY A 367 7.36 3.56 -15.75
C GLY A 367 5.85 3.63 -15.96
N MET A 368 5.16 4.27 -15.01
CA MET A 368 3.75 4.62 -15.11
C MET A 368 3.60 6.13 -15.20
N THR A 369 2.51 6.60 -15.82
CA THR A 369 2.05 7.99 -15.72
C THR A 369 1.92 8.42 -14.26
N ARG A 370 2.09 9.72 -13.99
CA ARG A 370 1.94 10.35 -12.67
C ARG A 370 0.98 11.54 -12.77
N ALA A 371 0.45 11.92 -11.61
CA ALA A 371 -0.41 13.10 -11.50
C ALA A 371 0.45 14.34 -11.76
N GLY A 372 -0.01 15.20 -12.67
CA GLY A 372 0.73 16.36 -13.17
C GLY A 372 1.72 16.04 -14.30
N ASP A 373 1.73 14.82 -14.85
CA ASP A 373 2.47 14.58 -16.10
C ASP A 373 1.74 15.31 -17.24
N GLU A 374 2.49 16.10 -18.00
CA GLU A 374 2.01 16.86 -19.14
C GLU A 374 2.82 16.45 -20.38
N TYR A 375 2.12 16.23 -21.49
CA TYR A 375 2.74 15.88 -22.75
C TYR A 375 1.93 16.38 -23.93
N GLU A 376 2.63 16.67 -25.02
CA GLU A 376 2.06 17.17 -26.26
C GLU A 376 2.14 16.10 -27.33
N VAL A 377 1.00 15.81 -27.96
CA VAL A 377 0.88 14.82 -29.03
C VAL A 377 0.54 15.54 -30.33
N THR A 378 1.35 15.33 -31.35
CA THR A 378 0.97 15.69 -32.71
C THR A 378 0.40 14.46 -33.40
N THR A 379 -0.84 14.54 -33.86
CA THR A 379 -1.59 13.42 -34.48
C THR A 379 -2.04 13.76 -35.89
N LEU A 380 -2.32 12.73 -36.68
CA LEU A 380 -2.87 12.85 -38.02
C LEU A 380 -4.36 12.49 -38.03
N ARG A 381 -5.24 13.46 -38.26
CA ARG A 381 -6.64 13.16 -38.55
C ARG A 381 -6.81 12.80 -40.02
N LEU A 382 -7.24 11.58 -40.28
CA LEU A 382 -7.56 11.10 -41.62
C LEU A 382 -8.96 11.55 -42.03
N ALA A 383 -9.08 12.09 -43.25
CA ALA A 383 -10.35 12.46 -43.86
C ALA A 383 -10.47 11.82 -45.24
N PRO A 384 -10.59 10.47 -45.31
CA PRO A 384 -10.69 9.76 -46.59
C PRO A 384 -11.97 10.14 -47.32
N ASP A 385 -11.89 10.25 -48.65
CA ASP A 385 -13.07 10.33 -49.51
C ASP A 385 -13.78 8.97 -49.47
N PRO A 386 -15.11 8.91 -49.26
CA PRO A 386 -15.88 7.66 -49.34
C PRO A 386 -15.58 6.83 -50.59
N GLN A 387 -15.28 7.46 -51.74
CA GLN A 387 -14.89 6.72 -52.95
C GLN A 387 -13.56 5.96 -52.81
N GLN A 388 -12.62 6.44 -51.99
CA GLN A 388 -11.37 5.70 -51.70
C GLN A 388 -11.67 4.43 -50.89
N LEU A 389 -12.65 4.47 -50.00
CA LEU A 389 -13.05 3.33 -49.17
C LEU A 389 -13.86 2.29 -49.96
N VAL A 390 -14.75 2.74 -50.84
CA VAL A 390 -15.52 1.86 -51.74
C VAL A 390 -14.59 1.10 -52.70
N ASN A 391 -13.53 1.76 -53.19
CA ASN A 391 -12.58 1.20 -54.13
C ASN A 391 -11.35 0.56 -53.45
N ALA A 392 -11.33 0.44 -52.12
CA ALA A 392 -10.22 -0.14 -51.40
C ALA A 392 -10.04 -1.62 -51.82
N PRO A 393 -8.84 -2.01 -52.28
CA PRO A 393 -8.58 -3.40 -52.66
C PRO A 393 -8.57 -4.32 -51.43
N VAL A 394 -8.65 -5.63 -51.68
CA VAL A 394 -8.56 -6.63 -50.60
C VAL A 394 -7.14 -6.59 -50.01
N PRO A 395 -7.00 -6.39 -48.69
CA PRO A 395 -5.69 -6.29 -48.05
C PRO A 395 -4.96 -7.63 -48.04
N THR A 396 -3.63 -7.60 -48.16
CA THR A 396 -2.77 -8.80 -48.11
C THR A 396 -1.81 -8.73 -46.92
N GLY A 397 -1.55 -9.87 -46.25
CA GLY A 397 -0.65 -9.91 -45.08
C GLY A 397 -1.32 -9.61 -43.74
N PHE A 398 -2.66 -9.53 -43.71
CA PHE A 398 -3.46 -9.24 -42.52
C PHE A 398 -4.08 -10.48 -41.88
N ASP A 399 -3.51 -11.67 -42.12
CA ASP A 399 -4.07 -12.95 -41.66
C ASP A 399 -4.34 -12.95 -40.14
N ARG A 400 -3.45 -12.34 -39.34
CA ARG A 400 -3.63 -12.19 -37.89
C ARG A 400 -4.89 -11.40 -37.50
N TYR A 401 -5.25 -10.39 -38.29
CA TYR A 401 -6.40 -9.51 -38.06
C TYR A 401 -7.68 -10.04 -38.69
N LEU A 402 -7.59 -11.19 -39.38
CA LEU A 402 -8.70 -11.98 -39.91
C LEU A 402 -8.90 -13.28 -39.12
N ALA A 403 -7.91 -13.70 -38.34
CA ALA A 403 -7.93 -14.92 -37.56
C ALA A 403 -9.12 -14.93 -36.58
N LEU A 404 -9.83 -16.06 -36.57
CA LEU A 404 -10.92 -16.37 -35.67
C LEU A 404 -10.78 -17.84 -35.20
N PRO A 405 -11.14 -18.15 -33.94
CA PRO A 405 -11.23 -19.51 -33.44
C PRO A 405 -12.23 -20.37 -34.22
N ASP A 406 -12.02 -21.69 -34.19
CA ASP A 406 -12.92 -22.66 -34.85
C ASP A 406 -14.30 -22.77 -34.18
N ASP A 407 -14.42 -22.30 -32.93
CA ASP A 407 -15.63 -22.41 -32.11
C ASP A 407 -16.53 -21.17 -32.12
N VAL A 408 -16.29 -20.20 -33.03
CA VAL A 408 -17.17 -19.04 -33.19
C VAL A 408 -18.60 -19.46 -33.51
N PRO A 409 -19.63 -18.94 -32.80
CA PRO A 409 -20.99 -19.47 -32.91
C PRO A 409 -21.58 -19.10 -34.27
N GLU A 410 -22.35 -20.03 -34.83
CA GLU A 410 -22.93 -19.91 -36.18
C GLU A 410 -23.80 -18.66 -36.35
N ILE A 411 -24.46 -18.20 -35.27
CA ILE A 411 -25.27 -16.97 -35.27
C ILE A 411 -24.45 -15.75 -35.67
N VAL A 412 -23.18 -15.66 -35.28
CA VAL A 412 -22.34 -14.49 -35.58
C VAL A 412 -22.15 -14.34 -37.10
N GLY A 413 -21.86 -15.44 -37.79
CA GLY A 413 -21.66 -15.44 -39.24
C GLY A 413 -22.92 -15.31 -40.06
N THR A 414 -23.99 -15.96 -39.59
CA THR A 414 -25.30 -15.87 -40.22
C THR A 414 -25.81 -14.43 -40.13
N THR A 415 -25.75 -13.81 -38.95
CA THR A 415 -26.14 -12.40 -38.77
C THR A 415 -25.25 -11.45 -39.57
N ALA A 416 -23.92 -11.65 -39.59
CA ALA A 416 -23.03 -10.82 -40.40
C ALA A 416 -23.40 -10.85 -41.90
N SER A 417 -23.72 -12.05 -42.42
CA SER A 417 -24.11 -12.24 -43.82
C SER A 417 -25.49 -11.67 -44.13
N GLU A 418 -26.45 -11.81 -43.22
CA GLU A 418 -27.81 -11.27 -43.36
C GLU A 418 -27.83 -9.74 -43.35
N VAL A 419 -27.13 -9.13 -42.38
CA VAL A 419 -27.05 -7.67 -42.23
C VAL A 419 -26.39 -7.01 -43.44
N THR A 420 -25.51 -7.74 -44.13
CA THR A 420 -24.69 -7.20 -45.22
C THR A 420 -25.02 -7.79 -46.60
N ALA A 421 -26.17 -8.43 -46.75
CA ALA A 421 -26.55 -9.17 -47.95
C ALA A 421 -26.59 -8.29 -49.22
N ASP A 422 -26.97 -7.02 -49.08
CA ASP A 422 -27.09 -6.05 -50.18
C ASP A 422 -25.79 -5.26 -50.45
N ASP A 423 -24.74 -5.48 -49.65
CA ASP A 423 -23.50 -4.69 -49.70
C ASP A 423 -22.44 -5.30 -50.62
N ALA A 424 -21.99 -4.49 -51.59
CA ALA A 424 -21.08 -4.93 -52.64
C ALA A 424 -19.58 -4.88 -52.26
N ASN A 425 -19.21 -4.06 -51.26
CA ASN A 425 -17.81 -3.83 -50.88
C ASN A 425 -17.62 -3.82 -49.35
N ALA A 426 -16.38 -3.99 -48.89
CA ALA A 426 -16.04 -4.07 -47.46
C ALA A 426 -16.49 -2.83 -46.65
N TYR A 427 -16.43 -1.64 -47.25
CA TYR A 427 -16.77 -0.40 -46.57
C TYR A 427 -18.28 -0.29 -46.31
N ASP A 428 -19.11 -0.62 -47.31
CA ASP A 428 -20.57 -0.65 -47.12
C ASP A 428 -20.97 -1.70 -46.09
N ARG A 429 -20.34 -2.89 -46.11
CA ARG A 429 -20.52 -3.93 -45.07
C ARG A 429 -20.22 -3.41 -43.67
N ALA A 430 -19.08 -2.74 -43.50
CA ALA A 430 -18.69 -2.16 -42.21
C ALA A 430 -19.70 -1.12 -41.71
N ARG A 431 -20.23 -0.29 -42.61
CA ARG A 431 -21.27 0.70 -42.29
C ARG A 431 -22.59 0.06 -41.91
N SER A 432 -23.01 -0.98 -42.63
CA SER A 432 -24.24 -1.73 -42.33
C SER A 432 -24.15 -2.43 -40.97
N LEU A 433 -22.99 -3.03 -40.64
CA LEU A 433 -22.75 -3.58 -39.30
C LEU A 433 -22.85 -2.51 -38.21
N GLN A 434 -22.22 -1.33 -38.41
CA GLN A 434 -22.34 -0.22 -37.45
C GLN A 434 -23.80 0.24 -37.31
N ALA A 435 -24.52 0.40 -38.41
CA ALA A 435 -25.92 0.82 -38.40
C ALA A 435 -26.83 -0.20 -37.70
N TYR A 436 -26.55 -1.50 -37.89
CA TYR A 436 -27.28 -2.59 -37.23
C TYR A 436 -27.16 -2.51 -35.70
N PHE A 437 -25.95 -2.38 -35.16
CA PHE A 437 -25.72 -2.27 -33.72
C PHE A 437 -26.24 -0.96 -33.11
N ARG A 438 -26.28 0.12 -33.90
CA ARG A 438 -26.85 1.41 -33.48
C ARG A 438 -28.36 1.52 -33.67
N SER A 439 -29.02 0.48 -34.17
CA SER A 439 -30.47 0.46 -34.36
C SER A 439 -31.20 0.46 -33.01
N SER A 440 -32.50 0.72 -33.03
CA SER A 440 -33.35 0.65 -31.83
C SER A 440 -33.51 -0.77 -31.27
N GLU A 441 -32.94 -1.79 -31.93
CA GLU A 441 -33.00 -3.19 -31.49
C GLU A 441 -31.99 -3.50 -30.37
N PHE A 442 -30.98 -2.64 -30.18
CA PHE A 442 -29.92 -2.83 -29.20
C PHE A 442 -29.96 -1.78 -28.09
N THR A 443 -29.64 -2.21 -26.86
CA THR A 443 -29.61 -1.35 -25.68
C THR A 443 -28.22 -1.35 -25.03
N TYR A 444 -27.73 -0.16 -24.69
CA TYR A 444 -26.52 -0.02 -23.89
C TYR A 444 -26.83 -0.15 -22.39
N SER A 445 -26.12 -1.03 -21.68
CA SER A 445 -26.29 -1.28 -20.26
C SER A 445 -25.00 -1.83 -19.65
N GLU A 446 -24.57 -1.23 -18.54
CA GLU A 446 -23.36 -1.62 -17.78
C GLU A 446 -23.65 -2.73 -16.76
N ASP A 447 -24.93 -3.00 -16.50
CA ASP A 447 -25.46 -3.92 -15.48
C ASP A 447 -25.93 -5.28 -16.07
N THR A 448 -25.86 -5.47 -17.39
CA THR A 448 -26.19 -6.72 -18.08
C THR A 448 -25.38 -7.90 -17.48
N PRO A 449 -25.96 -9.10 -17.26
CA PRO A 449 -25.82 -9.82 -15.99
C PRO A 449 -24.41 -10.38 -15.74
N ALA A 450 -23.60 -9.63 -14.99
CA ALA A 450 -22.36 -10.10 -14.37
C ALA A 450 -22.55 -11.35 -13.47
N GLU A 451 -23.77 -11.63 -13.00
CA GLU A 451 -24.09 -12.77 -12.13
C GLU A 451 -24.17 -14.13 -12.86
N GLU A 452 -24.21 -14.16 -14.20
CA GLU A 452 -24.33 -15.40 -15.00
C GLU A 452 -23.06 -15.74 -15.82
N GLY A 453 -21.94 -15.05 -15.60
CA GLY A 453 -20.67 -15.30 -16.31
C GLY A 453 -20.44 -14.45 -17.57
N TYR A 454 -21.13 -13.31 -17.68
CA TYR A 454 -21.09 -12.39 -18.85
C TYR A 454 -20.04 -11.28 -18.79
N ASP A 455 -19.23 -11.19 -17.73
CA ASP A 455 -18.08 -10.27 -17.70
C ASP A 455 -16.94 -10.86 -18.55
N GLY A 456 -17.05 -10.71 -19.86
CA GLY A 456 -16.06 -11.16 -20.84
C GLY A 456 -16.41 -10.74 -22.26
N ASP A 457 -15.52 -11.07 -23.18
CA ASP A 457 -15.54 -10.81 -24.61
C ASP A 457 -15.36 -12.10 -25.42
N GLY A 458 -15.44 -13.22 -24.72
CA GLY A 458 -15.33 -14.56 -25.28
C GLY A 458 -16.44 -14.91 -26.24
N VAL A 459 -16.16 -15.96 -27.00
CA VAL A 459 -17.00 -16.50 -28.07
C VAL A 459 -18.43 -16.80 -27.60
N GLY A 460 -18.62 -17.30 -26.37
CA GLY A 460 -19.95 -17.55 -25.78
C GLY A 460 -20.73 -16.29 -25.37
N VAL A 461 -20.06 -15.17 -25.09
CA VAL A 461 -20.72 -13.89 -24.76
C VAL A 461 -21.34 -13.27 -26.01
N LEU A 462 -20.74 -13.47 -27.20
CA LEU A 462 -21.23 -12.93 -28.46
C LEU A 462 -22.58 -13.52 -28.89
N GLU A 463 -22.76 -14.84 -28.77
CA GLU A 463 -24.04 -15.50 -29.08
C GLU A 463 -25.17 -14.96 -28.19
N ALA A 464 -24.91 -14.88 -26.89
CA ALA A 464 -25.90 -14.41 -25.94
C ALA A 464 -26.18 -12.91 -26.12
N PHE A 465 -25.16 -12.10 -26.43
CA PHE A 465 -25.33 -10.68 -26.76
C PHE A 465 -26.20 -10.47 -28.00
N LEU A 466 -26.00 -11.22 -29.09
CA LEU A 466 -26.83 -11.10 -30.30
C LEU A 466 -28.27 -11.55 -30.07
N THR A 467 -28.48 -12.43 -29.09
CA THR A 467 -29.81 -12.91 -28.68
C THR A 467 -30.52 -11.91 -27.78
N VAL A 468 -29.85 -11.43 -26.73
CA VAL A 468 -30.41 -10.52 -25.72
C VAL A 468 -30.45 -9.08 -26.23
N ARG A 469 -29.51 -8.70 -27.10
CA ARG A 469 -29.33 -7.37 -27.70
C ARG A 469 -29.13 -6.26 -26.67
N GLU A 470 -28.51 -6.60 -25.55
CA GLU A 470 -28.15 -5.69 -24.48
C GLU A 470 -26.71 -5.94 -24.06
N GLY A 471 -25.92 -4.89 -23.86
CA GLY A 471 -24.54 -5.00 -23.38
C GLY A 471 -23.85 -3.64 -23.25
N TYR A 472 -22.54 -3.64 -23.02
CA TYR A 472 -21.74 -2.42 -22.89
C TYR A 472 -20.70 -2.32 -24.01
N CYS A 473 -19.89 -1.27 -24.04
CA CYS A 473 -19.06 -0.92 -25.22
C CYS A 473 -18.21 -2.08 -25.76
N VAL A 474 -17.67 -2.94 -24.88
CA VAL A 474 -16.87 -4.10 -25.30
C VAL A 474 -17.67 -5.11 -26.09
N THR A 475 -18.90 -5.42 -25.69
CA THR A 475 -19.71 -6.43 -26.38
C THR A 475 -20.07 -5.96 -27.79
N PHE A 476 -20.43 -4.68 -27.93
CA PHE A 476 -20.69 -4.05 -29.23
C PHE A 476 -19.45 -4.02 -30.11
N ALA A 477 -18.32 -3.56 -29.57
CA ALA A 477 -17.07 -3.46 -30.31
C ALA A 477 -16.56 -4.83 -30.75
N SER A 478 -16.58 -5.81 -29.86
CA SER A 478 -16.17 -7.20 -30.12
C SER A 478 -17.07 -7.88 -31.14
N ALA A 479 -18.40 -7.76 -31.01
CA ALA A 479 -19.33 -8.34 -31.97
C ALA A 479 -19.13 -7.77 -33.37
N MET A 480 -18.98 -6.45 -33.49
CA MET A 480 -18.70 -5.81 -34.78
C MET A 480 -17.35 -6.26 -35.37
N ALA A 481 -16.29 -6.32 -34.55
CA ALA A 481 -14.98 -6.76 -35.02
C ALA A 481 -14.98 -8.22 -35.48
N VAL A 482 -15.61 -9.14 -34.74
CA VAL A 482 -15.70 -10.56 -35.14
C VAL A 482 -16.54 -10.73 -36.39
N MET A 483 -17.67 -10.03 -36.52
CA MET A 483 -18.47 -10.03 -37.75
C MET A 483 -17.69 -9.48 -38.94
N ALA A 484 -16.92 -8.39 -38.75
CA ALA A 484 -16.07 -7.83 -39.79
C ALA A 484 -15.00 -8.85 -40.25
N ARG A 485 -14.34 -9.54 -39.31
CA ARG A 485 -13.38 -10.62 -39.63
C ARG A 485 -14.00 -11.74 -40.44
N GLN A 486 -15.22 -12.17 -40.10
CA GLN A 486 -15.95 -13.18 -40.87
C GLN A 486 -16.25 -12.75 -42.31
N LEU A 487 -16.45 -11.45 -42.54
CA LEU A 487 -16.69 -10.87 -43.86
C LEU A 487 -15.38 -10.57 -44.63
N GLY A 488 -14.22 -10.97 -44.09
CA GLY A 488 -12.91 -10.76 -44.70
C GLY A 488 -12.34 -9.35 -44.52
N ILE A 489 -12.85 -8.59 -43.55
CA ILE A 489 -12.39 -7.23 -43.24
C ILE A 489 -11.45 -7.32 -42.03
N PRO A 490 -10.17 -6.96 -42.15
CA PRO A 490 -9.26 -7.00 -41.00
C PRO A 490 -9.74 -6.01 -39.93
N ALA A 491 -9.86 -6.50 -38.69
CA ALA A 491 -10.40 -5.73 -37.58
C ALA A 491 -9.58 -5.96 -36.30
N ARG A 492 -9.51 -4.93 -35.46
CA ARG A 492 -8.92 -4.98 -34.10
C ARG A 492 -9.75 -4.10 -33.15
N LEU A 493 -9.57 -4.25 -31.85
CA LEU A 493 -10.24 -3.37 -30.88
C LEU A 493 -9.24 -2.39 -30.29
N ALA A 494 -9.68 -1.15 -30.13
CA ALA A 494 -8.99 -0.12 -29.39
C ALA A 494 -9.70 0.08 -28.04
N ILE A 495 -8.90 0.22 -26.98
CA ILE A 495 -9.36 0.56 -25.62
C ILE A 495 -8.72 1.88 -25.24
N GLY A 496 -9.53 2.78 -24.69
CA GLY A 496 -9.05 4.09 -24.26
C GLY A 496 -10.18 4.92 -23.68
N TYR A 497 -10.16 6.22 -23.94
CA TYR A 497 -11.17 7.14 -23.46
C TYR A 497 -11.89 7.82 -24.63
N GLN A 498 -13.19 7.98 -24.46
CA GLN A 498 -13.98 8.91 -25.25
C GLN A 498 -13.52 10.35 -25.00
N PRO A 499 -13.89 11.28 -25.89
CA PRO A 499 -13.47 12.68 -25.80
C PRO A 499 -13.84 13.43 -24.51
N GLY A 500 -14.66 12.86 -23.63
CA GLY A 500 -15.09 13.48 -22.38
C GLY A 500 -16.03 14.68 -22.59
N SER A 501 -16.07 15.57 -21.60
CA SER A 501 -16.92 16.77 -21.61
C SER A 501 -16.09 18.03 -21.83
N ALA A 502 -16.52 18.88 -22.76
CA ALA A 502 -15.90 20.18 -22.99
C ALA A 502 -16.10 21.08 -21.76
N GLU A 503 -15.04 21.73 -21.30
CA GLU A 503 -15.11 22.73 -20.25
C GLU A 503 -15.35 24.12 -20.86
N PRO A 504 -16.13 24.98 -20.19
CA PRO A 504 -16.30 26.35 -20.64
C PRO A 504 -14.97 27.10 -20.62
N SER A 505 -14.48 27.49 -21.79
CA SER A 505 -13.32 28.38 -21.94
C SER A 505 -13.77 29.78 -22.41
N ALA A 506 -13.03 30.80 -22.00
CA ALA A 506 -13.20 32.16 -22.50
C ALA A 506 -12.50 32.38 -23.85
N ASP A 507 -11.61 31.46 -24.22
CA ASP A 507 -10.90 31.44 -25.49
C ASP A 507 -11.66 30.58 -26.50
N SER A 508 -11.94 31.12 -27.68
CA SER A 508 -12.69 30.44 -28.74
C SER A 508 -11.80 29.63 -29.69
N GLU A 509 -10.48 29.77 -29.61
CA GLU A 509 -9.53 29.11 -30.51
C GLU A 509 -9.09 27.73 -30.00
N VAL A 510 -9.25 27.46 -28.70
CA VAL A 510 -8.79 26.23 -28.05
C VAL A 510 -9.86 25.68 -27.11
N THR A 511 -10.16 24.38 -27.20
CA THR A 511 -11.12 23.71 -26.32
C THR A 511 -10.42 22.72 -25.37
N THR A 512 -10.70 22.85 -24.07
CA THR A 512 -10.25 21.89 -23.06
C THR A 512 -11.37 20.91 -22.74
N TYR A 513 -11.03 19.63 -22.72
CA TYR A 513 -11.93 18.53 -22.38
C TYR A 513 -11.51 17.87 -21.08
N ARG A 514 -12.50 17.54 -20.26
CA ARG A 514 -12.33 16.83 -19.01
C ARG A 514 -12.75 15.37 -19.21
N VAL A 515 -11.82 14.44 -19.00
CA VAL A 515 -12.03 13.00 -19.20
C VAL A 515 -12.14 12.29 -17.86
N MET A 516 -13.29 11.67 -17.61
CA MET A 516 -13.61 10.91 -16.41
C MET A 516 -13.23 9.43 -16.58
N SER A 517 -13.15 8.70 -15.46
CA SER A 517 -13.04 7.24 -15.49
C SER A 517 -14.25 6.56 -16.12
N SER A 518 -15.42 7.21 -16.08
CA SER A 518 -16.65 6.76 -16.76
C SER A 518 -16.64 7.00 -18.28
N ASP A 519 -15.68 7.77 -18.80
CA ASP A 519 -15.52 8.01 -20.24
C ASP A 519 -14.62 6.94 -20.89
N LEU A 520 -14.19 5.94 -20.10
CA LEU A 520 -13.45 4.81 -20.60
C LEU A 520 -14.31 4.02 -21.61
N HIS A 521 -13.73 3.64 -22.74
CA HIS A 521 -14.49 3.13 -23.88
C HIS A 521 -13.67 2.16 -24.72
N SER A 522 -14.37 1.33 -25.49
CA SER A 522 -13.77 0.46 -26.50
C SER A 522 -14.50 0.59 -27.83
N TRP A 523 -13.74 0.54 -28.91
CA TRP A 523 -14.25 0.68 -30.27
C TRP A 523 -13.47 -0.22 -31.23
N PRO A 524 -14.11 -0.73 -32.30
CA PRO A 524 -13.40 -1.46 -33.34
C PRO A 524 -12.69 -0.50 -34.30
N GLU A 525 -11.49 -0.89 -34.74
CA GLU A 525 -10.78 -0.29 -35.85
C GLU A 525 -10.76 -1.30 -37.01
N LEU A 526 -11.18 -0.87 -38.20
CA LEU A 526 -11.24 -1.70 -39.41
C LEU A 526 -10.25 -1.18 -40.44
N TYR A 527 -9.56 -2.10 -41.11
CA TYR A 527 -8.52 -1.77 -42.08
C TYR A 527 -9.05 -1.70 -43.50
N PHE A 528 -8.65 -0.66 -44.23
CA PHE A 528 -8.90 -0.52 -45.67
C PHE A 528 -7.59 -0.23 -46.40
N GLU A 529 -7.21 -1.11 -47.33
CA GLU A 529 -5.97 -0.97 -48.09
C GLU A 529 -5.92 0.38 -48.82
N GLY A 530 -4.80 1.09 -48.69
CA GLY A 530 -4.62 2.44 -49.22
C GLY A 530 -5.05 3.58 -48.29
N VAL A 531 -5.86 3.29 -47.25
CA VAL A 531 -6.32 4.25 -46.25
C VAL A 531 -5.80 3.95 -44.85
N GLY A 532 -5.64 2.68 -44.48
CA GLY A 532 -5.19 2.23 -43.17
C GLY A 532 -6.35 1.93 -42.21
N TRP A 533 -6.06 1.98 -40.91
CA TRP A 533 -7.00 1.69 -39.83
C TRP A 533 -7.94 2.87 -39.56
N LEU A 534 -9.25 2.61 -39.58
CA LEU A 534 -10.29 3.60 -39.28
C LEU A 534 -11.18 3.16 -38.11
N PRO A 535 -11.45 4.03 -37.13
CA PRO A 535 -12.38 3.71 -36.05
C PRO A 535 -13.84 3.64 -36.53
N PHE A 536 -14.61 2.70 -36.00
CA PHE A 536 -16.06 2.62 -36.14
C PHE A 536 -16.69 2.65 -34.74
N GLU A 537 -17.92 3.13 -34.61
CA GLU A 537 -18.59 3.29 -33.31
C GLU A 537 -19.93 2.56 -33.29
N PRO A 538 -19.95 1.24 -32.99
CA PRO A 538 -21.18 0.45 -32.95
C PRO A 538 -22.05 0.73 -31.71
N THR A 539 -21.51 1.37 -30.67
CA THR A 539 -22.19 1.47 -29.37
C THR A 539 -23.32 2.53 -29.41
N PRO A 540 -24.59 2.16 -29.20
CA PRO A 540 -25.69 3.11 -29.22
C PRO A 540 -25.60 4.09 -28.04
N GLY A 541 -25.89 5.38 -28.29
CA GLY A 541 -25.90 6.43 -27.25
C GLY A 541 -24.53 6.81 -26.66
N ARG A 542 -23.46 6.13 -27.06
CA ARG A 542 -22.06 6.40 -26.69
C ARG A 542 -21.28 6.83 -27.94
N GLY A 543 -20.38 7.80 -27.79
CA GLY A 543 -19.53 8.28 -28.88
C GLY A 543 -20.28 8.92 -30.06
N ALA A 544 -19.53 9.56 -30.96
CA ALA A 544 -20.04 10.04 -32.24
C ALA A 544 -19.44 9.20 -33.38
N PRO A 545 -20.25 8.64 -34.30
CA PRO A 545 -19.72 8.01 -35.51
C PRO A 545 -18.92 9.00 -36.33
N ALA A 546 -17.77 8.56 -36.84
CA ALA A 546 -16.94 9.40 -37.69
C ALA A 546 -17.70 9.79 -38.98
N SER A 547 -17.41 10.97 -39.53
CA SER A 547 -18.13 11.52 -40.68
C SER A 547 -18.12 10.61 -41.90
N TYR A 548 -17.03 9.87 -42.13
CA TYR A 548 -16.92 8.87 -43.20
C TYR A 548 -17.77 7.63 -42.97
N THR A 549 -18.42 7.44 -41.82
CA THR A 549 -19.36 6.31 -41.59
C THR A 549 -20.82 6.73 -41.76
N LEU A 550 -21.09 8.03 -41.84
CA LEU A 550 -22.44 8.56 -42.00
C LEU A 550 -22.88 8.48 -43.46
N PRO A 551 -24.17 8.25 -43.78
CA PRO A 551 -24.65 8.26 -45.15
C PRO A 551 -24.31 9.59 -45.83
N SER A 552 -23.33 9.58 -46.74
CA SER A 552 -23.07 10.74 -47.57
C SER A 552 -24.31 10.95 -48.43
N ALA A 553 -25.01 12.06 -48.22
CA ALA A 553 -26.00 12.52 -49.16
C ALA A 553 -25.32 12.59 -50.54
N THR A 554 -25.69 11.68 -51.42
CA THR A 554 -25.29 11.73 -52.82
C THR A 554 -25.61 13.12 -53.35
N SER A 555 -24.64 13.71 -54.04
CA SER A 555 -24.70 15.02 -54.65
C SER A 555 -26.07 15.34 -55.24
N SER A 556 -26.78 16.29 -54.63
CA SER A 556 -27.70 17.17 -55.34
C SER A 556 -27.09 18.57 -55.29
N SER A 557 -26.55 19.00 -56.44
CA SER A 557 -26.23 20.40 -56.68
C SER A 557 -27.46 21.25 -56.38
N GLY A 558 -27.34 22.13 -55.40
CA GLY A 558 -28.43 23.00 -54.97
C GLY A 558 -27.95 24.01 -53.95
N SER A 559 -27.12 24.95 -54.39
CA SER A 559 -26.85 26.19 -53.66
C SER A 559 -28.17 26.87 -53.30
N VAL A 560 -28.56 26.84 -52.02
CA VAL A 560 -29.48 27.84 -51.46
C VAL A 560 -28.99 28.22 -50.06
N ALA A 561 -28.60 29.48 -49.94
CA ALA A 561 -28.20 30.14 -48.71
C ALA A 561 -29.34 30.13 -47.65
N PRO A 562 -29.02 30.18 -46.34
CA PRO A 562 -30.05 30.24 -45.30
C PRO A 562 -30.73 31.61 -45.30
N GLN A 563 -32.01 31.64 -45.67
CA GLN A 563 -32.89 32.79 -45.49
C GLN A 563 -33.59 32.68 -44.12
N ALA A 564 -33.30 33.61 -43.23
CA ALA A 564 -34.05 33.84 -41.99
C ALA A 564 -35.41 34.50 -42.29
N VAL A 565 -36.51 34.08 -41.63
CA VAL A 565 -37.59 34.90 -41.02
C VAL A 565 -38.60 33.97 -40.26
N PRO A 566 -39.55 34.44 -39.40
CA PRO A 566 -39.41 34.90 -38.00
C PRO A 566 -40.31 34.14 -36.97
N THR A 567 -40.04 34.42 -35.70
CA THR A 567 -40.93 34.33 -34.53
C THR A 567 -42.28 35.06 -34.73
N THR A 568 -43.37 34.49 -34.22
CA THR A 568 -44.53 35.24 -33.72
C THR A 568 -45.12 34.54 -32.49
N ALA A 569 -45.32 35.33 -31.44
CA ALA A 569 -45.82 34.96 -30.13
C ALA A 569 -47.32 35.28 -29.97
N ALA A 570 -47.99 34.51 -29.12
CA ALA A 570 -49.11 34.86 -28.23
C ALA A 570 -49.38 33.60 -27.38
N GLY A 571 -49.46 33.56 -26.05
CA GLY A 571 -49.68 34.58 -25.05
C GLY A 571 -50.93 34.19 -24.26
N GLU A 572 -50.77 33.59 -23.06
CA GLU A 572 -51.72 33.75 -21.96
C GLU A 572 -51.10 33.31 -20.61
N GLU A 573 -51.27 34.22 -19.65
CA GLU A 573 -50.87 34.24 -18.24
C GLU A 573 -51.76 33.31 -17.38
N PRO A 574 -51.40 32.97 -16.12
CA PRO A 574 -51.64 33.91 -15.01
C PRO A 574 -50.63 33.89 -13.84
N GLU A 575 -50.42 35.09 -13.29
CA GLU A 575 -50.26 35.50 -11.88
C GLU A 575 -49.66 34.56 -10.78
N ALA A 576 -48.53 35.04 -10.26
CA ALA A 576 -48.25 35.40 -8.86
C ALA A 576 -48.11 34.36 -7.72
N SER A 577 -46.88 34.41 -7.15
CA SER A 577 -46.56 34.50 -5.71
C SER A 577 -46.31 33.22 -4.90
N ALA A 578 -45.02 32.94 -4.63
CA ALA A 578 -44.46 32.77 -3.28
C ALA A 578 -42.94 32.48 -3.33
N THR A 579 -42.18 33.30 -2.61
CA THR A 579 -40.74 33.15 -2.28
C THR A 579 -40.50 31.92 -1.39
N PRO A 580 -39.29 31.32 -1.39
CA PRO A 580 -38.38 31.64 -0.28
C PRO A 580 -36.88 31.74 -0.66
N THR A 581 -36.29 32.82 -0.15
CA THR A 581 -34.96 32.99 0.46
C THR A 581 -33.84 31.97 0.19
N THR A 582 -32.83 32.45 -0.54
CA THR A 582 -31.44 31.99 -0.57
C THR A 582 -30.73 32.35 0.75
N ASN A 583 -30.28 31.35 1.51
CA ASN A 583 -29.29 31.55 2.56
C ASN A 583 -27.90 31.21 1.99
N THR A 584 -27.15 32.24 1.62
CA THR A 584 -25.69 32.17 1.44
C THR A 584 -25.05 32.52 2.78
N PRO A 585 -24.12 31.72 3.34
CA PRO A 585 -23.26 32.22 4.39
C PRO A 585 -22.08 32.97 3.76
N THR A 586 -22.14 34.30 3.89
CA THR A 586 -21.02 35.23 3.70
C THR A 586 -19.91 34.95 4.73
N PRO A 587 -18.63 35.03 4.35
CA PRO A 587 -17.50 34.82 5.27
C PRO A 587 -17.36 36.01 6.21
N THR A 588 -17.56 35.78 7.52
CA THR A 588 -17.22 36.75 8.55
C THR A 588 -15.75 36.60 8.92
N ALA A 589 -14.95 37.59 8.55
CA ALA A 589 -13.62 37.80 9.12
C ALA A 589 -13.76 38.15 10.63
N ILE A 590 -13.14 37.34 11.49
CA ILE A 590 -12.82 37.72 12.88
C ILE A 590 -11.32 37.66 13.04
N ALA A 591 -10.80 38.73 13.62
CA ALA A 591 -9.41 39.06 13.84
C ALA A 591 -8.61 38.03 14.67
N GLY A 592 -7.31 37.96 14.36
CA GLY A 592 -6.24 37.90 15.35
C GLY A 592 -6.15 36.63 16.21
N GLY A 593 -5.84 35.49 15.60
CA GLY A 593 -5.27 34.33 16.30
C GLY A 593 -3.87 34.07 15.76
N ALA A 594 -2.86 34.14 16.63
CA ALA A 594 -1.46 33.98 16.28
C ALA A 594 -1.22 32.77 15.37
N VAL A 595 -0.48 33.00 14.28
CA VAL A 595 0.12 31.95 13.44
C VAL A 595 1.09 31.18 14.32
N ALA A 596 0.61 30.14 14.98
CA ALA A 596 1.46 29.09 15.52
C ALA A 596 2.00 28.34 14.31
N THR A 597 3.22 28.70 13.91
CA THR A 597 4.08 27.86 13.08
C THR A 597 4.15 26.50 13.76
N GLY A 598 3.32 25.57 13.29
CA GLY A 598 3.33 24.17 13.69
C GLY A 598 4.64 23.57 13.27
N MET A 599 5.65 23.76 14.11
CA MET A 599 6.92 23.06 14.06
C MET A 599 6.58 21.57 13.99
N SER A 600 6.79 20.95 12.83
CA SER A 600 6.63 19.51 12.63
C SER A 600 7.36 18.81 13.78
N SER A 601 6.62 18.13 14.65
CA SER A 601 7.15 17.52 15.89
C SER A 601 7.71 16.11 15.64
N ALA A 602 7.72 15.65 14.39
CA ALA A 602 8.34 14.40 13.95
C ALA A 602 9.82 14.23 14.42
N PRO A 603 10.72 15.22 14.35
CA PRO A 603 12.07 15.12 14.92
C PRO A 603 12.07 15.18 16.46
N VAL A 604 11.04 15.74 17.08
CA VAL A 604 10.95 15.90 18.55
C VAL A 604 10.50 14.60 19.21
N VAL A 605 9.47 13.94 18.68
CA VAL A 605 8.98 12.65 19.20
C VAL A 605 10.02 11.55 18.99
N THR A 606 10.66 11.51 17.82
CA THR A 606 11.79 10.59 17.57
C THR A 606 12.97 10.87 18.48
N ALA A 607 13.33 12.14 18.71
CA ALA A 607 14.36 12.50 19.69
C ALA A 607 13.99 12.08 21.12
N TRP A 608 12.75 12.25 21.56
CA TRP A 608 12.29 11.82 22.88
C TRP A 608 12.28 10.30 23.03
N ILE A 609 11.90 9.56 21.99
CA ILE A 609 11.96 8.09 21.99
C ILE A 609 13.42 7.63 22.04
N LEU A 610 14.30 8.21 21.21
CA LEU A 610 15.74 7.89 21.23
C LEU A 610 16.37 8.23 22.59
N LEU A 611 15.97 9.35 23.20
CA LEU A 611 16.42 9.77 24.53
C LEU A 611 15.87 8.83 25.63
N ALA A 612 14.61 8.41 25.53
CA ALA A 612 14.06 7.38 26.41
C ALA A 612 14.81 6.05 26.28
N PHE A 613 15.14 5.62 25.06
CA PHE A 613 15.96 4.43 24.80
C PHE A 613 17.38 4.56 25.36
N LEU A 614 18.02 5.73 25.20
CA LEU A 614 19.37 6.03 25.70
C LEU A 614 19.47 5.82 27.22
N PHE A 615 18.40 6.09 27.97
CA PHE A 615 18.35 5.92 29.42
C PHE A 615 17.75 4.57 29.86
N LEU A 616 16.77 4.05 29.13
CA LEU A 616 16.07 2.81 29.51
C LEU A 616 16.95 1.57 29.32
N VAL A 617 17.76 1.52 28.25
CA VAL A 617 18.60 0.35 27.95
C VAL A 617 19.69 0.13 29.02
N PRO A 618 20.51 1.13 29.40
CA PRO A 618 21.48 0.96 30.49
C PRO A 618 20.82 0.62 31.83
N TRP A 619 19.66 1.22 32.12
CA TRP A 619 18.89 0.93 33.34
C TRP A 619 18.40 -0.52 33.38
N LEU A 620 17.80 -1.02 32.28
CA LEU A 620 17.34 -2.42 32.17
C LEU A 620 18.50 -3.42 32.27
N LEU A 621 19.62 -3.15 31.60
CA LEU A 621 20.83 -3.98 31.70
C LEU A 621 21.32 -4.04 33.14
N ARG A 622 21.37 -2.90 33.84
CA ARG A 622 21.82 -2.81 35.23
C ARG A 622 20.86 -3.52 36.20
N ALA A 623 19.55 -3.32 36.03
CA ALA A 623 18.52 -3.97 36.82
C ALA A 623 18.59 -5.49 36.66
N ASN A 624 18.83 -5.97 35.44
CA ASN A 624 18.99 -7.38 35.15
C ASN A 624 20.28 -7.98 35.75
N GLN A 625 21.41 -7.29 35.59
CA GLN A 625 22.68 -7.69 36.23
C GLN A 625 22.53 -7.79 37.75
N ARG A 626 21.89 -6.79 38.37
CA ARG A 626 21.61 -6.76 39.82
C ARG A 626 20.72 -7.92 40.24
N ALA A 627 19.66 -8.20 39.48
CA ALA A 627 18.75 -9.33 39.75
C ALA A 627 19.47 -10.67 39.64
N GLY A 628 20.34 -10.85 38.65
CA GLY A 628 21.19 -12.03 38.50
C GLY A 628 22.15 -12.22 39.67
N ARG A 629 22.92 -11.17 40.02
CA ARG A 629 23.85 -11.20 41.15
C ARG A 629 23.15 -11.41 42.49
N ARG A 630 21.98 -10.81 42.70
CA ARG A 630 21.14 -11.06 43.88
C ARG A 630 20.74 -12.52 43.98
N ARG A 631 20.28 -13.13 42.88
CA ARG A 631 19.90 -14.54 42.86
C ARG A 631 21.09 -15.46 43.15
N ALA A 632 22.27 -15.17 42.60
CA ALA A 632 23.48 -15.95 42.85
C ALA A 632 24.00 -15.77 44.30
N ALA A 633 24.02 -14.54 44.82
CA ALA A 633 24.44 -14.25 46.19
C ALA A 633 23.49 -14.87 47.24
N THR A 634 22.17 -14.82 47.01
CA THR A 634 21.20 -15.48 47.89
C THR A 634 21.26 -17.02 47.83
N ARG A 635 21.93 -17.58 46.82
CA ARG A 635 22.28 -19.01 46.74
C ARG A 635 23.65 -19.35 47.37
N GLY A 636 24.38 -18.35 47.88
CA GLY A 636 25.66 -18.54 48.58
C GLY A 636 26.90 -18.02 47.84
N SER A 637 26.76 -17.37 46.68
CA SER A 637 27.90 -16.79 45.95
C SER A 637 28.36 -15.46 46.56
N THR A 638 29.38 -15.50 47.42
CA THR A 638 30.03 -14.31 47.99
C THR A 638 30.63 -13.41 46.89
N GLU A 639 31.16 -14.01 45.81
CA GLU A 639 31.70 -13.26 44.66
C GLU A 639 30.65 -12.38 43.98
N SER A 640 29.42 -12.89 43.84
CA SER A 640 28.31 -12.13 43.26
C SER A 640 27.90 -10.94 44.13
N ALA A 641 27.95 -11.09 45.46
CA ALA A 641 27.67 -10.02 46.41
C ALA A 641 28.74 -8.92 46.39
N TRP A 642 30.01 -9.31 46.26
CA TRP A 642 31.14 -8.38 46.12
C TRP A 642 31.12 -7.66 44.76
N ALA A 643 30.88 -8.39 43.67
CA ALA A 643 30.78 -7.80 42.34
C ALA A 643 29.66 -6.77 42.23
N GLU A 644 28.55 -6.99 42.93
CA GLU A 644 27.47 -6.00 43.03
C GLU A 644 27.87 -4.76 43.82
N LEU A 645 28.54 -4.94 44.97
CA LEU A 645 29.04 -3.82 45.78
C LEU A 645 29.98 -2.93 44.96
N LEU A 646 30.96 -3.52 44.27
CA LEU A 646 31.89 -2.75 43.42
C LEU A 646 31.18 -2.08 42.24
N ALA A 647 30.15 -2.71 41.66
CA ALA A 647 29.36 -2.11 40.60
C ALA A 647 28.57 -0.89 41.11
N SER A 648 27.88 -1.03 42.24
CA SER A 648 27.15 0.07 42.86
C SER A 648 28.06 1.21 43.31
N ALA A 649 29.25 0.91 43.84
CA ALA A 649 30.22 1.95 44.19
C ALA A 649 30.70 2.75 42.97
N ARG A 650 30.98 2.06 41.85
CA ARG A 650 31.32 2.72 40.58
C ARG A 650 30.17 3.51 39.99
N ASP A 651 28.93 3.02 40.09
CA ASP A 651 27.74 3.76 39.64
C ASP A 651 27.58 5.08 40.42
N LEU A 652 27.97 5.10 41.70
CA LEU A 652 28.00 6.30 42.54
C LEU A 652 29.22 7.21 42.29
N GLY A 653 30.13 6.81 41.40
CA GLY A 653 31.32 7.58 41.02
C GLY A 653 32.53 7.37 41.93
N ILE A 654 32.54 6.32 42.77
CA ILE A 654 33.69 5.99 43.62
C ILE A 654 34.74 5.26 42.76
N PRO A 655 36.00 5.72 42.75
CA PRO A 655 37.06 5.19 41.88
C PRO A 655 37.57 3.83 42.38
N VAL A 656 36.79 2.78 42.16
CA VAL A 656 37.15 1.41 42.57
C VAL A 656 37.54 0.56 41.38
N GLU A 657 38.83 0.26 41.26
CA GLU A 657 39.40 -0.58 40.21
C GLU A 657 38.99 -2.06 40.37
N ARG A 658 38.48 -2.67 39.28
CA ARG A 658 38.10 -4.10 39.28
C ARG A 658 39.28 -5.06 39.43
N SER A 659 40.44 -4.68 38.89
CA SER A 659 41.70 -5.44 38.94
C SER A 659 42.52 -5.19 40.21
N GLY A 660 42.12 -4.21 41.03
CA GLY A 660 42.78 -3.92 42.28
C GLY A 660 42.73 -5.10 43.27
N THR A 661 43.69 -5.14 44.18
CA THR A 661 43.68 -6.12 45.28
C THR A 661 42.44 -5.92 46.16
N LEU A 662 41.97 -6.98 46.84
CA LEU A 662 40.80 -6.89 47.73
C LEU A 662 40.96 -5.80 48.79
N ARG A 663 42.19 -5.60 49.28
CA ARG A 663 42.53 -4.56 50.24
C ARG A 663 42.53 -3.15 49.64
N ALA A 664 42.95 -2.99 48.40
CA ALA A 664 42.85 -1.70 47.70
C ALA A 664 41.38 -1.31 47.46
N GLN A 665 40.55 -2.28 47.05
CA GLN A 665 39.11 -2.08 46.88
C GLN A 665 38.42 -1.75 48.20
N GLU A 666 38.79 -2.44 49.29
CA GLU A 666 38.30 -2.17 50.64
C GLU A 666 38.65 -0.73 51.09
N ARG A 667 39.92 -0.29 50.92
CA ARG A 667 40.33 1.08 51.28
C ARG A 667 39.51 2.15 50.55
N ALA A 668 39.35 2.02 49.24
CA ALA A 668 38.55 2.96 48.45
C ALA A 668 37.08 3.04 48.90
N LEU A 669 36.52 1.92 49.35
CA LEU A 669 35.16 1.87 49.90
C LEU A 669 35.08 2.44 51.32
N MET A 670 36.09 2.20 52.17
CA MET A 670 36.16 2.76 53.53
C MET A 670 36.25 4.29 53.49
N GLU A 671 37.08 4.85 52.61
CA GLU A 671 37.18 6.30 52.40
C GLU A 671 35.83 6.92 52.01
N ALA A 672 35.03 6.22 51.19
CA ALA A 672 33.71 6.68 50.76
C ALA A 672 32.59 6.50 51.80
N LEU A 673 32.74 5.57 52.75
CA LEU A 673 31.78 5.30 53.83
C LEU A 673 31.93 6.26 55.02
N GLY A 674 33.10 6.86 55.21
CA GLY A 674 33.35 7.78 56.33
C GLY A 674 33.30 7.07 57.69
N ARG A 675 32.47 7.57 58.62
CA ARG A 675 32.36 7.09 60.02
C ARG A 675 31.18 6.13 60.29
N ASP A 676 30.56 5.56 59.26
CA ASP A 676 29.48 4.57 59.46
C ASP A 676 30.06 3.21 59.93
N GLU A 677 30.18 3.04 61.25
CA GLU A 677 30.75 1.84 61.88
C GLU A 677 30.04 0.55 61.43
N ARG A 678 28.70 0.57 61.29
CA ARG A 678 27.93 -0.61 60.88
C ARG A 678 28.20 -1.00 59.43
N ALA A 679 28.38 -0.02 58.56
CA ALA A 679 28.73 -0.28 57.17
C ALA A 679 30.18 -0.74 57.03
N LEU A 680 31.11 -0.20 57.83
CA LEU A 680 32.51 -0.62 57.87
C LEU A 680 32.64 -2.09 58.35
N GLU A 681 31.95 -2.47 59.43
CA GLU A 681 31.89 -3.87 59.89
C GLU A 681 31.33 -4.81 58.82
N ALA A 682 30.26 -4.40 58.14
CA ALA A 682 29.66 -5.18 57.06
C ALA A 682 30.61 -5.34 55.85
N LEU A 683 31.38 -4.30 55.52
CA LEU A 683 32.39 -4.33 54.46
C LEU A 683 33.55 -5.28 54.81
N GLN A 684 34.13 -5.13 56.00
CA GLN A 684 35.22 -5.98 56.49
C GLN A 684 34.79 -7.45 56.57
N GLY A 685 33.59 -7.71 57.09
CA GLY A 685 33.00 -9.03 57.17
C GLY A 685 32.72 -9.67 55.80
N LEU A 686 32.38 -8.87 54.78
CA LEU A 686 32.20 -9.34 53.40
C LEU A 686 33.55 -9.64 52.73
N ARG A 687 34.57 -8.79 52.93
CA ARG A 687 35.93 -9.01 52.41
C ARG A 687 36.58 -10.25 53.03
N TRP A 688 36.47 -10.46 54.34
CA TRP A 688 36.99 -11.66 55.01
C TRP A 688 36.35 -12.94 54.45
N ARG A 689 35.04 -12.97 54.25
CA ARG A 689 34.34 -14.11 53.63
C ARG A 689 34.79 -14.35 52.19
N LEU A 690 35.02 -13.29 51.43
CA LEU A 690 35.50 -13.41 50.05
C LEU A 690 36.91 -14.00 49.99
N GLU A 691 37.79 -13.64 50.94
CA GLU A 691 39.11 -14.26 51.04
C GLU A 691 39.05 -15.71 51.42
N GLN A 692 38.17 -16.09 52.35
CA GLN A 692 37.95 -17.51 52.63
C GLN A 692 37.48 -18.27 51.39
N VAL A 693 36.56 -17.70 50.61
CA VAL A 693 36.10 -18.33 49.35
C VAL A 693 37.22 -18.47 48.33
N ARG A 694 38.19 -17.54 48.29
CA ARG A 694 39.29 -17.56 47.31
C ARG A 694 40.52 -18.36 47.73
N TYR A 695 40.77 -18.49 49.03
CA TYR A 695 42.02 -19.03 49.56
C TYR A 695 41.84 -20.21 50.52
N ALA A 696 40.64 -20.52 50.98
CA ALA A 696 40.42 -21.69 51.83
C ALA A 696 40.27 -22.99 50.99
N PRO A 697 40.72 -24.15 51.51
CA PRO A 697 40.62 -25.43 50.80
C PRO A 697 39.18 -25.89 50.54
N VAL A 698 38.23 -25.43 51.36
CA VAL A 698 36.79 -25.73 51.24
C VAL A 698 36.01 -24.41 51.35
N ALA A 699 35.44 -23.96 50.23
CA ALA A 699 34.62 -22.76 50.20
C ALA A 699 33.20 -23.07 50.72
N SER A 700 32.81 -22.49 51.86
CA SER A 700 31.41 -22.52 52.33
C SER A 700 30.66 -21.30 51.82
N GLY A 701 29.57 -21.51 51.07
CA GLY A 701 28.71 -20.42 50.60
C GLY A 701 27.87 -19.82 51.73
N ASP A 702 27.89 -18.48 51.86
CA ASP A 702 27.14 -17.76 52.90
C ASP A 702 26.02 -16.92 52.26
N LYS A 703 24.77 -17.26 52.62
CA LYS A 703 23.55 -16.61 52.11
C LYS A 703 23.34 -15.20 52.69
N THR A 704 24.04 -14.84 53.76
CA THR A 704 23.94 -13.52 54.42
C THR A 704 24.76 -12.44 53.71
N THR A 705 25.64 -12.83 52.78
CA THR A 705 26.54 -11.93 52.03
C THR A 705 25.81 -10.87 51.21
N TRP A 706 24.63 -11.18 50.66
CA TRP A 706 23.80 -10.20 49.97
C TRP A 706 23.28 -9.10 50.90
N ALA A 707 22.90 -9.45 52.14
CA ALA A 707 22.40 -8.49 53.11
C ALA A 707 23.53 -7.56 53.60
N ALA A 708 24.73 -8.11 53.80
CA ALA A 708 25.92 -7.31 54.11
C ALA A 708 26.26 -6.34 52.96
N SER A 709 26.35 -6.83 51.72
CA SER A 709 26.56 -6.00 50.53
C SER A 709 25.49 -4.90 50.39
N SER A 710 24.22 -5.23 50.58
CA SER A 710 23.12 -4.27 50.49
C SER A 710 23.19 -3.17 51.56
N ARG A 711 23.66 -3.49 52.77
CA ARG A 711 23.88 -2.49 53.84
C ARG A 711 24.98 -1.52 53.47
N VAL A 712 26.11 -2.02 52.96
CA VAL A 712 27.22 -1.16 52.50
C VAL A 712 26.76 -0.27 51.35
N VAL A 713 26.03 -0.81 50.36
CA VAL A 713 25.48 -0.02 49.25
C VAL A 713 24.48 1.04 49.75
N ALA A 714 23.65 0.73 50.75
CA ALA A 714 22.72 1.71 51.32
C ALA A 714 23.46 2.87 52.02
N ALA A 715 24.53 2.58 52.75
CA ALA A 715 25.37 3.59 53.38
C ALA A 715 26.08 4.47 52.33
N LEU A 716 26.63 3.87 51.26
CA LEU A 716 27.22 4.61 50.14
C LEU A 716 26.19 5.50 49.40
N GLN A 717 24.94 5.04 49.30
CA GLN A 717 23.85 5.84 48.73
C GLN A 717 23.42 6.98 49.66
N ALA A 718 23.48 6.77 50.98
CA ALA A 718 23.17 7.79 51.97
C ALA A 718 24.25 8.89 52.02
N SER A 719 25.53 8.54 51.78
CA SER A 719 26.63 9.50 51.68
C SER A 719 26.70 10.22 50.32
N ALA A 720 25.98 9.72 49.30
CA ALA A 720 25.91 10.33 47.98
C ALA A 720 24.78 11.37 47.85
N GLY A 721 25.10 12.54 47.30
CA GLY A 721 24.09 13.56 46.97
C GLY A 721 23.05 13.07 45.96
N ILE A 722 21.85 13.68 46.00
CA ILE A 722 20.72 13.43 45.09
C ILE A 722 21.14 13.31 43.61
N PRO A 723 21.96 14.21 43.03
CA PRO A 723 22.35 14.10 41.62
C PRO A 723 23.18 12.84 41.31
N ARG A 724 24.06 12.40 42.22
CA ARG A 724 24.85 11.17 42.04
C ARG A 724 23.97 9.93 42.13
N ARG A 725 22.94 9.95 42.99
CA ARG A 725 21.98 8.84 43.10
C ARG A 725 21.12 8.71 41.84
N LEU A 726 20.66 9.83 41.29
CA LEU A 726 19.90 9.85 40.03
C LEU A 726 20.76 9.38 38.84
N LEU A 727 22.00 9.88 38.73
CA LEU A 727 22.93 9.42 37.69
C LEU A 727 23.27 7.93 37.83
N ALA A 728 23.48 7.43 39.04
CA ALA A 728 23.73 6.00 39.28
C ALA A 728 22.56 5.11 38.83
N THR A 729 21.32 5.62 38.89
CA THR A 729 20.14 4.91 38.38
C THR A 729 19.97 5.04 36.87
N VAL A 730 20.10 6.24 36.32
CA VAL A 730 19.76 6.55 34.92
C VAL A 730 20.89 6.15 33.96
N LEU A 731 22.15 6.30 34.37
CA LEU A 731 23.33 6.05 33.54
C LEU A 731 24.44 5.33 34.33
N PRO A 732 24.25 4.05 34.67
CA PRO A 732 25.17 3.30 35.50
C PRO A 732 26.53 3.11 34.82
N ARG A 733 27.57 3.76 35.37
CA ARG A 733 28.96 3.70 34.87
C ARG A 733 29.49 2.27 34.74
N SER A 734 29.03 1.36 35.61
CA SER A 734 29.43 -0.05 35.57
C SER A 734 28.97 -0.80 34.32
N VAL A 735 27.94 -0.32 33.62
CA VAL A 735 27.44 -0.87 32.34
C VAL A 735 28.17 -0.23 31.16
N ALA A 736 28.41 1.09 31.20
CA ALA A 736 29.13 1.80 30.15
C ALA A 736 30.57 1.27 29.95
N GLU A 737 31.31 1.05 31.04
CA GLU A 737 32.67 0.47 31.00
C GLU A 737 32.72 -1.00 30.54
N ALA A 738 31.61 -1.72 30.69
CA ALA A 738 31.51 -3.10 30.20
C ALA A 738 31.34 -3.12 28.67
N LEU A 739 30.60 -2.14 28.12
CA LEU A 739 30.37 -2.00 26.68
C LEU A 739 31.63 -1.52 25.93
N THR A 740 32.40 -0.58 26.51
CA THR A 740 33.64 -0.09 25.88
C THR A 740 34.73 -1.16 25.77
N ARG A 741 34.77 -2.12 26.72
CA ARG A 741 35.73 -3.24 26.68
C ARG A 741 35.40 -4.33 25.66
N ILE A 742 34.12 -4.56 25.37
CA ILE A 742 33.74 -5.48 24.27
C ILE A 742 34.30 -4.96 22.94
N ARG A 743 34.37 -3.63 22.78
CA ARG A 743 34.94 -2.98 21.60
C ARG A 743 36.48 -3.06 21.54
N SER A 744 37.16 -3.11 22.68
CA SER A 744 38.64 -3.19 22.76
C SER A 744 39.18 -4.62 22.87
N SER A 745 38.35 -5.65 22.71
CA SER A 745 38.75 -7.07 22.77
C SER A 745 38.66 -7.78 21.41
N GLN A 746 38.60 -7.02 20.31
CA GLN A 746 39.00 -7.52 19.00
C GLN A 746 40.49 -7.92 19.09
N PRO A 747 40.87 -9.16 18.76
CA PRO A 747 42.28 -9.52 18.69
C PRO A 747 42.90 -8.75 17.52
N GLU A 748 44.01 -8.05 17.76
CA GLU A 748 44.97 -7.81 16.69
C GLU A 748 45.45 -9.20 16.25
N GLY A 749 44.98 -9.62 15.08
CA GLY A 749 45.36 -10.82 14.37
C GLY A 749 45.39 -10.50 12.89
#